data_AF-A0A6V8ET79-F1
#
_entry.id   AF-A0A6V8ET79-F1
#
_cell.length_a   1.000
_cell.length_b   1.000
_cell.length_c   1.000
_cell.angle_alpha   90.00
_cell.angle_beta   90.00
_cell.angle_gamma   90.00
#
_symmetry.space_group_name_H-M   'P 1'
#
loop_
_entity.id
_entity.type
_entity.pdbx_description
1 polymer ?
#
loop_
_entity_poly.entity_id
_entity_poly.type
_entity_poly.pdbx_seq_one_letter_code
_entity_poly.pdbx_strand_id
1 'polypeptide(L)'
;MTALGDYRNQWSQLERWKRRLVIAALFFIESTLGLLSQVGVLNVVDILLLDSLPTDLVWLLQTFTLICVGFGLIKITFDDMQPGWIRSSIIATSPILLFFYILLTLHILLLGLDTSASVLIDVASLGTNTLTWSSTYLSIAVGLTLTYSVQRYGNFAQSEFFMIGMYVGIALMWTNWLFPLNEIPSDGHLSWTLFLWMLFGAFVLTGIAGVIIDRLVYRGFRDRKASPDVMMIASLGVALVLRALTYLRFGGSTQRFVPDADWMRGSQAFEFPTILTRFNLGQRQLESDQVYTSIDCEEMNSIPAVDIVTTTCEGVAQTTNYAYNNAFLPIVSFATVFILLAILTRTRLGRRMRAVADNPELAASSGINVERVHMTSAFLSAGISGIGGGIFGITLLFKPITAFSLLLPSFAVIVLGTIGSLPGAIAAALIIGFVRAVSGPVLIGIGNPIGRSGYSALAEVMPYAIIIAILLIIPKGIGDAYDRWKIERLRERAKSPKIPDRRYSAALGLLMGPLGAHHFHQRRSGRGISTLLVTSCAFFIGKATSFIRTHSYPSGPIAVPDGVDPDIASNWVALIESEQAFISVIGAIGDLLWPWIPLLVWIFCIYESYLILNDRYKDPIHPFKVKYHSILSRISGSPDKHSERTISRNMKDKIESFRANSDSWLTIRTTSLSGRLRKKGDWILQKAGIGEGRRTESGSKAAFRLLLALLLLFVVWLPVDPASNFMFAKTLQVSNVVTFLSIYLIMSLSLNLSTGYTGLLNFGVIFFVSIGAIGVGVLTAPSDVAGYGWPIIPALLFSMLVAAISGWLLAYPTARLRGDYFAVITISLGEVVRILLSGEPLLKTGTTQGAIGVQRFPKPLEAWWFCGRGKQSDENGLELSPFDCKNNEAIDSAARTIGEALGFGQPAPYYLLLAIMGLICVMIVWRALSMLYSSPWGRILRSIREDEDVAQHHGHDVMTHKAAALAVSAAIAAFAGALFAWYLGSLQPSFMQPSRTTFLVWAAFVIGGAGNNRGMLIGALIITLNEFVINRLVAAQSSASQPLHELAVAIDTVFAWLVTEPMQAALLMIAIMALAYLFKRKAVAESAGWMASVFLLMVWLLHQRSIDEVFRTDIQVNLAYVKVLIIGLIIVVSLKYNEKGLLPEVPYRPERPEGGDLQ
;
A
#
# COMPACT_ATOMS: atom_id res chain seq x y z
N MET A 1 40.35 33.03 19.18
CA MET A 1 40.44 31.55 19.07
C MET A 1 40.34 30.84 20.42
N THR A 2 40.92 31.37 21.50
CA THR A 2 40.82 30.82 22.87
C THR A 2 39.39 30.76 23.41
N ALA A 3 38.61 31.86 23.28
CA ALA A 3 37.21 31.89 23.73
C ALA A 3 36.31 30.84 23.02
N LEU A 4 36.48 30.62 21.71
CA LEU A 4 35.76 29.57 20.96
C LEU A 4 36.14 28.15 21.42
N GLY A 5 37.40 27.96 21.82
CA GLY A 5 37.86 26.71 22.43
C GLY A 5 37.23 26.46 23.80
N ASP A 6 37.14 27.50 24.63
CA ASP A 6 36.52 27.42 25.95
C ASP A 6 35.00 27.17 25.85
N TYR A 7 34.31 27.83 24.94
CA TYR A 7 32.88 27.55 24.66
C TYR A 7 32.68 26.12 24.13
N ARG A 8 33.55 25.62 23.24
CA ARG A 8 33.47 24.23 22.75
C ARG A 8 33.68 23.23 23.88
N ASN A 9 34.60 23.51 24.80
CA ASN A 9 34.85 22.67 25.97
C ASN A 9 33.66 22.69 26.93
N GLN A 10 33.12 23.87 27.28
CA GLN A 10 31.90 24.01 28.09
C GLN A 10 30.70 23.31 27.43
N TRP A 11 30.52 23.45 26.11
CA TRP A 11 29.49 22.76 25.36
C TRP A 11 29.64 21.24 25.43
N SER A 12 30.87 20.72 25.30
CA SER A 12 31.14 19.28 25.37
C SER A 12 30.87 18.69 26.76
N GLN A 13 31.03 19.50 27.82
CA GLN A 13 30.80 19.12 29.22
C GLN A 13 29.32 19.08 29.61
N LEU A 14 28.43 19.75 28.85
CA LEU A 14 26.99 19.69 29.11
C LEU A 14 26.44 18.27 28.95
N GLU A 15 25.54 17.89 29.86
CA GLU A 15 24.77 16.64 29.74
C GLU A 15 24.04 16.58 28.39
N ARG A 16 23.92 15.38 27.83
CA ARG A 16 23.38 15.15 26.48
C ARG A 16 22.00 15.79 26.28
N TRP A 17 21.12 15.69 27.27
CA TRP A 17 19.76 16.22 27.21
C TRP A 17 19.75 17.75 27.22
N LYS A 18 20.62 18.40 28.02
CA LYS A 18 20.78 19.86 28.04
C LYS A 18 21.23 20.39 26.69
N ARG A 19 22.23 19.75 26.07
CA ARG A 19 22.68 20.11 24.71
C ARG A 19 21.56 20.04 23.69
N ARG A 20 20.81 18.93 23.68
CA ARG A 20 19.70 18.73 22.75
C ARG A 20 18.57 19.73 22.95
N LEU A 21 18.25 20.06 24.21
CA LEU A 21 17.24 21.05 24.54
C LEU A 21 17.67 22.46 24.11
N VAL A 22 18.94 22.83 24.31
CA VAL A 22 19.48 24.11 23.82
C VAL A 22 19.43 24.20 22.29
N ILE A 23 19.79 23.13 21.58
CA ILE A 23 19.66 23.08 20.10
C ILE A 23 18.20 23.26 19.68
N ALA A 24 17.27 22.55 20.32
CA ALA A 24 15.84 22.64 20.02
C ALA A 24 15.29 24.05 20.29
N ALA A 25 15.71 24.69 21.40
CA ALA A 25 15.33 26.05 21.74
C ALA A 25 15.89 27.07 20.75
N LEU A 26 17.12 26.87 20.25
CA LEU A 26 17.72 27.75 19.24
C LEU A 26 16.92 27.71 17.93
N PHE A 27 16.62 26.52 17.41
CA PHE A 27 15.78 26.38 16.21
C PHE A 27 14.36 26.91 16.41
N PHE A 28 13.79 26.75 17.61
CA PHE A 28 12.49 27.33 17.96
C PHE A 28 12.54 28.86 17.85
N ILE A 29 13.45 29.50 18.59
CA ILE A 29 13.58 30.96 18.63
C ILE A 29 13.85 31.51 17.23
N GLU A 30 14.83 30.96 16.53
CA GLU A 30 15.20 31.38 15.17
C GLU A 30 14.02 31.31 14.20
N SER A 31 13.29 30.18 14.19
CA SER A 31 12.16 30.01 13.29
C SER A 31 10.98 30.91 13.68
N THR A 32 10.74 31.15 14.98
CA THR A 32 9.71 32.09 15.42
C THR A 32 10.02 33.54 15.06
N LEU A 33 11.28 33.97 15.19
CA LEU A 33 11.71 35.32 14.77
C LEU A 33 11.67 35.46 13.25
N GLY A 34 12.01 34.40 12.52
CA GLY A 34 11.87 34.34 11.06
C GLY A 34 10.42 34.54 10.62
N LEU A 35 9.46 33.88 11.28
CA LEU A 35 8.03 34.01 10.94
C LEU A 35 7.44 35.36 11.35
N LEU A 36 7.70 35.84 12.57
CA LEU A 36 7.04 37.04 13.12
C LEU A 36 7.70 38.35 12.67
N SER A 37 9.02 38.35 12.51
CA SER A 37 9.80 39.57 12.30
C SER A 37 10.63 39.52 11.03
N GLN A 38 10.57 38.44 10.25
CA GLN A 38 11.40 38.22 9.06
C GLN A 38 12.91 38.26 9.34
N VAL A 39 13.32 38.00 10.60
CA VAL A 39 14.73 37.94 11.05
C VAL A 39 15.07 36.51 11.44
N GLY A 40 15.22 35.63 10.45
CA GLY A 40 15.67 34.24 10.61
C GLY A 40 16.81 33.89 9.65
N VAL A 41 17.51 32.78 9.86
CA VAL A 41 18.64 32.39 8.96
C VAL A 41 18.14 32.21 7.52
N LEU A 42 16.95 31.63 7.34
CA LEU A 42 16.35 31.47 6.01
C LEU A 42 16.02 32.82 5.35
N ASN A 43 15.57 33.84 6.11
CA ASN A 43 15.39 35.19 5.57
C ASN A 43 16.73 35.85 5.22
N VAL A 44 17.77 35.65 6.03
CA VAL A 44 19.12 36.14 5.73
C VAL A 44 19.67 35.50 4.46
N VAL A 45 19.40 34.21 4.24
CA VAL A 45 19.75 33.52 2.99
C VAL A 45 18.99 34.10 1.80
N ASP A 46 17.71 34.43 1.96
CA ASP A 46 16.92 35.08 0.91
C ASP A 46 17.47 36.47 0.53
N ILE A 47 17.80 37.27 1.53
CA ILE A 47 18.44 38.58 1.35
C ILE A 47 19.80 38.43 0.63
N LEU A 48 20.59 37.41 1.00
CA LEU A 48 21.86 37.09 0.32
C LEU A 48 21.65 36.65 -1.14
N LEU A 49 20.48 36.09 -1.46
CA LEU A 49 20.06 35.69 -2.79
C LEU A 49 19.27 36.79 -3.53
N LEU A 50 19.31 38.04 -3.05
CA LEU A 50 18.64 39.20 -3.66
C LEU A 50 17.11 39.03 -3.76
N ASP A 51 16.49 38.46 -2.73
CA ASP A 51 15.03 38.23 -2.65
C ASP A 51 14.50 37.40 -3.83
N SER A 52 15.33 36.48 -4.31
CA SER A 52 14.98 35.58 -5.42
C SER A 52 14.29 34.29 -4.97
N LEU A 53 14.22 34.01 -3.66
CA LEU A 53 13.38 32.93 -3.17
C LEU A 53 11.92 33.39 -3.13
N PRO A 54 10.96 32.48 -3.40
CA PRO A 54 9.57 32.78 -3.10
C PRO A 54 9.45 33.00 -1.60
N THR A 55 8.87 34.13 -1.21
CA THR A 55 8.49 34.44 0.17
C THR A 55 7.73 33.26 0.80
N ASP A 56 6.90 32.60 0.00
CA ASP A 56 6.16 31.38 0.33
C ASP A 56 7.00 30.18 0.76
N LEU A 57 8.19 30.01 0.20
CA LEU A 57 9.09 28.92 0.54
C LEU A 57 9.77 29.16 1.89
N VAL A 58 10.12 30.41 2.19
CA VAL A 58 10.83 30.80 3.42
C VAL A 58 9.99 30.49 4.64
N TRP A 59 8.74 30.97 4.69
CA TRP A 59 7.89 30.72 5.85
C TRP A 59 7.44 29.25 5.96
N LEU A 60 7.31 28.53 4.84
CA LEU A 60 6.99 27.09 4.85
C LEU A 60 8.13 26.27 5.47
N LEU A 61 9.37 26.55 5.10
CA LEU A 61 10.55 25.90 5.69
C LEU A 61 10.72 26.22 7.18
N GLN A 62 10.43 27.46 7.59
CA GLN A 62 10.44 27.84 9.01
C GLN A 62 9.34 27.13 9.80
N THR A 63 8.14 27.05 9.25
CA THR A 63 7.01 26.31 9.85
C THR A 63 7.36 24.82 9.98
N PHE A 64 7.94 24.23 8.94
CA PHE A 64 8.41 22.84 8.97
C PHE A 64 9.47 22.62 10.07
N THR A 65 10.42 23.55 10.20
CA THR A 65 11.45 23.51 11.24
C THR A 65 10.83 23.55 12.64
N LEU A 66 9.85 24.42 12.88
CA LEU A 66 9.11 24.43 14.15
C LEU A 66 8.43 23.09 14.42
N ILE A 67 7.70 22.53 13.44
CA ILE A 67 7.06 21.22 13.59
C ILE A 67 8.11 20.15 13.96
N CYS A 68 9.28 20.13 13.30
CA CYS A 68 10.39 19.25 13.64
C CYS A 68 10.92 19.45 15.06
N VAL A 69 10.96 20.68 15.57
CA VAL A 69 11.32 20.97 16.96
C VAL A 69 10.33 20.32 17.93
N GLY A 70 9.02 20.39 17.67
CA GLY A 70 8.00 19.70 18.47
C GLY A 70 8.23 18.19 18.58
N PHE A 71 8.50 17.52 17.46
CA PHE A 71 8.88 16.10 17.44
C PHE A 71 10.22 15.85 18.16
N GLY A 72 11.18 16.76 18.00
CA GLY A 72 12.48 16.71 18.68
C GLY A 72 12.36 16.77 20.20
N LEU A 73 11.49 17.63 20.73
CA LEU A 73 11.21 17.74 22.17
C LEU A 73 10.69 16.41 22.73
N ILE A 74 9.75 15.78 22.04
CA ILE A 74 9.22 14.46 22.45
C ILE A 74 10.32 13.41 22.43
N LYS A 75 11.18 13.41 21.41
CA LYS A 75 12.32 12.50 21.34
C LYS A 75 13.28 12.69 22.52
N ILE A 76 13.56 13.93 22.93
CA ILE A 76 14.38 14.22 24.11
C ILE A 76 13.74 13.63 25.37
N THR A 77 12.42 13.80 25.55
CA THR A 77 11.71 13.19 26.68
C THR A 77 11.75 11.65 26.66
N PHE A 78 11.74 11.05 25.46
CA PHE A 78 11.79 9.61 25.32
C PHE A 78 13.19 9.04 25.57
N ASP A 79 14.24 9.65 25.04
CA ASP A 79 15.61 9.15 25.12
C ASP A 79 16.25 9.41 26.50
N ASP A 80 16.04 10.61 27.05
CA ASP A 80 16.92 11.14 28.08
C ASP A 80 16.25 11.33 29.46
N MET A 81 14.91 11.35 29.56
CA MET A 81 14.23 11.39 30.87
C MET A 81 14.25 10.03 31.57
N GLN A 82 14.45 10.05 32.90
CA GLN A 82 14.41 8.82 33.70
C GLN A 82 13.03 8.13 33.63
N PRO A 83 12.96 6.79 33.66
CA PRO A 83 11.70 6.06 33.75
C PRO A 83 10.94 6.47 35.01
N GLY A 84 9.78 7.07 34.84
CA GLY A 84 8.94 7.55 35.93
C GLY A 84 7.52 7.86 35.45
N TRP A 85 6.63 8.22 36.37
CA TRP A 85 5.24 8.54 36.02
C TRP A 85 5.16 9.75 35.09
N ILE A 86 5.98 10.79 35.31
CA ILE A 86 6.01 12.02 34.48
C ILE A 86 6.38 11.69 33.04
N ARG A 87 7.49 10.98 32.82
CA ARG A 87 7.90 10.54 31.47
C ARG A 87 6.79 9.71 30.81
N SER A 88 6.19 8.79 31.56
CA SER A 88 5.11 7.94 31.05
C SER A 88 3.87 8.75 30.68
N SER A 89 3.52 9.76 31.49
CA SER A 89 2.41 10.66 31.23
C SER A 89 2.66 11.52 29.99
N ILE A 90 3.84 12.13 29.85
CA ILE A 90 4.21 12.94 28.67
C ILE A 90 4.19 12.09 27.41
N ILE A 91 4.72 10.86 27.46
CA ILE A 91 4.69 9.94 26.31
C ILE A 91 3.24 9.57 25.96
N ALA A 92 2.40 9.28 26.96
CA ALA A 92 1.00 8.92 26.73
C ALA A 92 0.18 10.10 26.17
N THR A 93 0.45 11.33 26.59
CA THR A 93 -0.24 12.54 26.11
C THR A 93 0.44 13.18 24.90
N SER A 94 1.55 12.62 24.41
CA SER A 94 2.35 13.20 23.33
C SER A 94 1.59 13.50 22.04
N PRO A 95 0.60 12.71 21.56
CA PRO A 95 -0.15 13.08 20.35
C PRO A 95 -0.99 14.36 20.55
N ILE A 96 -1.56 14.54 21.74
CA ILE A 96 -2.35 15.72 22.10
C ILE A 96 -1.43 16.93 22.26
N LEU A 97 -0.28 16.75 22.91
CA LEU A 97 0.73 17.81 23.04
C LEU A 97 1.27 18.25 21.67
N LEU A 98 1.52 17.31 20.75
CA LEU A 98 1.89 17.62 19.37
C LEU A 98 0.80 18.41 18.65
N PHE A 99 -0.46 18.02 18.82
CA PHE A 99 -1.58 18.73 18.20
C PHE A 99 -1.63 20.20 18.64
N PHE A 100 -1.59 20.45 19.96
CA PHE A 100 -1.56 21.83 20.47
C PHE A 100 -0.30 22.59 20.05
N TYR A 101 0.85 21.91 20.00
CA TYR A 101 2.07 22.50 19.47
C TYR A 101 1.93 22.89 18.00
N ILE A 102 1.31 22.05 17.16
CA ILE A 102 1.04 22.37 15.75
C ILE A 102 0.10 23.58 15.65
N LEU A 103 -0.98 23.64 16.45
CA LEU A 103 -1.86 24.82 16.48
C LEU A 103 -1.09 26.08 16.89
N LEU A 104 -0.16 25.99 17.85
CA LEU A 104 0.72 27.09 18.22
C LEU A 104 1.62 27.51 17.06
N THR A 105 2.22 26.57 16.32
CA THR A 105 3.04 26.89 15.15
C THR A 105 2.24 27.58 14.05
N LEU A 106 1.00 27.13 13.80
CA LEU A 106 0.09 27.75 12.84
C LEU A 106 -0.36 29.14 13.31
N HIS A 107 -0.57 29.33 14.61
CA HIS A 107 -0.86 30.65 15.18
C HIS A 107 0.28 31.64 14.93
N ILE A 108 1.53 31.22 15.17
CA ILE A 108 2.72 32.05 14.92
C ILE A 108 2.86 32.38 13.43
N LEU A 109 2.62 31.41 12.55
CA LEU A 109 2.62 31.62 11.10
C LEU A 109 1.60 32.67 10.68
N LEU A 110 0.34 32.53 11.12
CA LEU A 110 -0.75 33.43 10.72
C LEU A 110 -0.56 34.85 11.27
N LEU A 111 0.04 34.99 12.47
CA LEU A 111 0.46 36.29 12.98
C LEU A 111 1.54 36.91 12.10
N GLY A 112 2.53 36.13 11.64
CA GLY A 112 3.58 36.61 10.74
C GLY A 112 3.10 36.97 9.33
N LEU A 113 1.98 36.37 8.89
CA LEU A 113 1.34 36.65 7.59
C LEU A 113 0.25 37.73 7.69
N ASP A 114 0.01 38.31 8.87
CA ASP A 114 -1.07 39.27 9.11
C ASP A 114 -2.46 38.78 8.67
N THR A 115 -2.73 37.49 8.87
CA THR A 115 -3.99 36.83 8.51
C THR A 115 -4.64 36.18 9.73
N SER A 116 -5.93 35.85 9.62
CA SER A 116 -6.67 35.10 10.62
C SER A 116 -7.33 33.88 10.00
N ALA A 117 -7.41 32.79 10.76
CA ALA A 117 -8.03 31.54 10.33
C ALA A 117 -8.81 30.93 11.48
N SER A 118 -9.97 30.32 11.18
CA SER A 118 -10.75 29.57 12.16
C SER A 118 -10.74 28.09 11.83
N VAL A 119 -10.37 27.27 12.82
CA VAL A 119 -10.39 25.81 12.72
C VAL A 119 -11.55 25.29 13.56
N LEU A 120 -12.55 24.70 12.91
CA LEU A 120 -13.74 24.16 13.57
C LEU A 120 -13.61 22.64 13.74
N ILE A 121 -13.69 22.17 14.99
CA ILE A 121 -13.60 20.76 15.35
C ILE A 121 -14.87 20.36 16.10
N ASP A 122 -15.61 19.44 15.49
CA ASP A 122 -16.70 18.71 16.09
C ASP A 122 -16.14 17.44 16.78
N VAL A 123 -16.29 17.34 18.10
CA VAL A 123 -15.72 16.24 18.90
C VAL A 123 -16.35 14.88 18.55
N ALA A 124 -17.67 14.82 18.35
CA ALA A 124 -18.36 13.58 17.98
C ALA A 124 -18.01 13.16 16.55
N SER A 125 -17.98 14.11 15.60
CA SER A 125 -17.49 13.85 14.23
C SER A 125 -16.03 13.40 14.23
N LEU A 126 -15.18 14.01 15.05
CA LEU A 126 -13.78 13.61 15.17
C LEU A 126 -13.64 12.18 15.68
N GLY A 127 -14.40 11.80 16.70
CA GLY A 127 -14.40 10.45 17.25
C GLY A 127 -14.89 9.39 16.25
N THR A 128 -16.01 9.66 15.58
CA THR A 128 -16.60 8.74 14.58
C THR A 128 -15.73 8.61 13.33
N ASN A 129 -15.18 9.72 12.82
CA ASN A 129 -14.21 9.70 11.72
C ASN A 129 -12.93 8.96 12.11
N THR A 130 -12.42 9.16 13.33
CA THR A 130 -11.27 8.42 13.86
C THR A 130 -11.52 6.92 13.78
N LEU A 131 -12.66 6.45 14.28
CA LEU A 131 -13.02 5.03 14.25
C LEU A 131 -13.17 4.50 12.81
N THR A 132 -13.78 5.28 11.92
CA THR A 132 -13.98 4.91 10.50
C THR A 132 -12.65 4.71 9.78
N TRP A 133 -11.71 5.67 9.89
CA TRP A 133 -10.38 5.53 9.29
C TRP A 133 -9.55 4.43 9.95
N SER A 134 -9.61 4.33 11.29
CA SER A 134 -8.88 3.30 12.04
C SER A 134 -9.29 1.90 11.61
N SER A 135 -10.60 1.63 11.51
CA SER A 135 -11.14 0.33 11.12
C SER A 135 -10.81 -0.07 9.69
N THR A 136 -10.84 0.90 8.76
CA THR A 136 -10.43 0.70 7.36
C THR A 136 -8.99 0.22 7.29
N TYR A 137 -8.05 0.94 7.92
CA TYR A 137 -6.64 0.58 7.90
C TYR A 137 -6.35 -0.69 8.72
N LEU A 138 -7.06 -0.89 9.83
CA LEU A 138 -6.87 -2.03 10.71
C LEU A 138 -7.15 -3.36 9.99
N SER A 139 -8.20 -3.44 9.17
CA SER A 139 -8.58 -4.68 8.48
C SER A 139 -7.51 -5.19 7.51
N ILE A 140 -6.79 -4.28 6.83
CA ILE A 140 -5.64 -4.62 5.98
C ILE A 140 -4.40 -4.87 6.86
N ALA A 141 -4.15 -4.01 7.84
CA ALA A 141 -2.98 -4.08 8.71
C ALA A 141 -2.90 -5.39 9.52
N VAL A 142 -4.03 -5.89 10.00
CA VAL A 142 -4.13 -7.14 10.75
C VAL A 142 -3.83 -8.34 9.85
N GLY A 143 -4.34 -8.35 8.61
CA GLY A 143 -4.00 -9.36 7.62
C GLY A 143 -2.49 -9.41 7.34
N LEU A 144 -1.90 -8.25 7.04
CA LEU A 144 -0.45 -8.12 6.85
C LEU A 144 0.36 -8.53 8.09
N THR A 145 -0.10 -8.19 9.30
CA THR A 145 0.55 -8.58 10.56
C THR A 145 0.56 -10.10 10.73
N LEU A 146 -0.53 -10.76 10.33
CA LEU A 146 -0.66 -12.21 10.41
C LEU A 146 0.19 -12.92 9.35
N THR A 147 0.24 -12.41 8.11
CA THR A 147 1.15 -12.96 7.09
C THR A 147 2.59 -12.75 7.47
N TYR A 148 2.97 -11.59 8.01
CA TYR A 148 4.35 -11.32 8.36
C TYR A 148 4.81 -12.15 9.56
N SER A 149 3.99 -12.26 10.61
CA SER A 149 4.34 -13.06 11.80
C SER A 149 4.56 -14.53 11.45
N VAL A 150 3.75 -15.13 10.58
CA VAL A 150 3.83 -16.56 10.26
C VAL A 150 4.72 -16.86 9.05
N GLN A 151 4.66 -16.03 8.00
CA GLN A 151 5.33 -16.28 6.71
C GLN A 151 6.60 -15.44 6.48
N ARG A 152 6.87 -14.42 7.32
CA ARG A 152 8.10 -13.60 7.31
C ARG A 152 8.40 -12.81 6.03
N TYR A 153 7.38 -12.31 5.34
CA TYR A 153 7.54 -11.32 4.26
C TYR A 153 6.37 -10.32 4.25
N GLY A 154 6.59 -9.15 3.65
CA GLY A 154 5.55 -8.15 3.40
C GLY A 154 4.67 -8.55 2.21
N ASN A 155 3.38 -8.83 2.44
CA ASN A 155 2.46 -9.25 1.38
C ASN A 155 1.75 -8.04 0.72
N PHE A 156 2.30 -7.49 -0.36
CA PHE A 156 1.68 -6.38 -1.10
C PHE A 156 0.34 -6.71 -1.75
N ALA A 157 0.00 -8.00 -1.91
CA ALA A 157 -1.32 -8.41 -2.39
C ALA A 157 -2.43 -8.30 -1.33
N GLN A 158 -2.11 -7.94 -0.08
CA GLN A 158 -3.11 -7.94 0.99
C GLN A 158 -4.30 -7.00 0.70
N SER A 159 -4.04 -5.81 0.16
CA SER A 159 -5.11 -4.88 -0.22
C SER A 159 -5.99 -5.43 -1.33
N GLU A 160 -5.49 -6.33 -2.17
CA GLU A 160 -6.31 -6.91 -3.22
C GLU A 160 -7.32 -7.93 -2.65
N PHE A 161 -7.05 -8.54 -1.50
CA PHE A 161 -8.08 -9.32 -0.79
C PHE A 161 -9.17 -8.42 -0.22
N PHE A 162 -8.82 -7.22 0.22
CA PHE A 162 -9.78 -6.19 0.60
C PHE A 162 -10.62 -5.75 -0.61
N MET A 163 -9.99 -5.50 -1.77
CA MET A 163 -10.70 -5.24 -3.02
C MET A 163 -11.65 -6.38 -3.41
N ILE A 164 -11.20 -7.64 -3.36
CA ILE A 164 -12.06 -8.80 -3.68
C ILE A 164 -13.27 -8.82 -2.73
N GLY A 165 -13.09 -8.51 -1.44
CA GLY A 165 -14.19 -8.35 -0.49
C GLY A 165 -15.23 -7.31 -0.93
N MET A 166 -14.79 -6.14 -1.41
CA MET A 166 -15.66 -5.09 -1.96
C MET A 166 -16.49 -5.60 -3.14
N TYR A 167 -15.87 -6.35 -4.05
CA TYR A 167 -16.53 -6.91 -5.24
C TYR A 167 -17.34 -8.18 -4.97
N VAL A 168 -17.08 -8.90 -3.88
CA VAL A 168 -18.00 -9.96 -3.41
C VAL A 168 -19.32 -9.35 -2.99
N GLY A 169 -19.33 -8.18 -2.34
CA GLY A 169 -20.55 -7.43 -2.05
C GLY A 169 -21.34 -7.11 -3.31
N ILE A 170 -20.68 -6.54 -4.34
CA ILE A 170 -21.30 -6.24 -5.64
C ILE A 170 -21.82 -7.50 -6.33
N ALA A 171 -21.04 -8.57 -6.35
CA ALA A 171 -21.44 -9.81 -7.00
C ALA A 171 -22.69 -10.42 -6.35
N LEU A 172 -22.75 -10.46 -5.01
CA LEU A 172 -23.95 -10.93 -4.29
C LEU A 172 -25.14 -10.00 -4.52
N MET A 173 -24.93 -8.68 -4.53
CA MET A 173 -25.97 -7.69 -4.82
C MET A 173 -26.59 -7.86 -6.22
N TRP A 174 -25.82 -8.34 -7.21
CA TRP A 174 -26.31 -8.62 -8.56
C TRP A 174 -26.89 -10.03 -8.76
N THR A 175 -27.04 -10.83 -7.69
CA THR A 175 -27.65 -12.17 -7.78
C THR A 175 -29.14 -12.16 -7.49
N ASN A 176 -29.98 -12.06 -8.52
CA ASN A 176 -31.45 -11.97 -8.39
C ASN A 176 -32.10 -13.19 -7.73
N TRP A 177 -31.58 -14.40 -7.97
CA TRP A 177 -32.14 -15.64 -7.41
C TRP A 177 -31.84 -15.82 -5.91
N LEU A 178 -30.81 -15.14 -5.40
CA LEU A 178 -30.40 -15.16 -4.00
C LEU A 178 -30.95 -13.94 -3.24
N PHE A 179 -30.90 -12.75 -3.85
CA PHE A 179 -31.25 -11.48 -3.22
C PHE A 179 -31.96 -10.53 -4.22
N PRO A 180 -33.31 -10.51 -4.26
CA PRO A 180 -34.10 -9.61 -5.11
C PRO A 180 -34.23 -8.17 -4.56
N LEU A 181 -33.22 -7.66 -3.82
CA LEU A 181 -33.36 -6.41 -3.03
C LEU A 181 -33.10 -5.12 -3.82
N ASN A 182 -32.42 -5.19 -4.97
CA ASN A 182 -31.94 -3.99 -5.67
C ASN A 182 -33.01 -3.14 -6.37
N GLU A 183 -34.21 -3.69 -6.58
CA GLU A 183 -35.30 -3.04 -7.33
C GLU A 183 -36.40 -2.50 -6.41
N ILE A 184 -36.22 -2.63 -5.09
CA ILE A 184 -37.26 -2.35 -4.11
C ILE A 184 -37.05 -0.93 -3.55
N PRO A 185 -38.10 -0.09 -3.53
CA PRO A 185 -38.05 1.24 -2.91
C PRO A 185 -37.75 1.17 -1.41
N SER A 186 -37.17 2.25 -0.86
CA SER A 186 -36.92 2.40 0.59
C SER A 186 -38.24 2.39 1.37
N ASP A 187 -38.31 1.57 2.42
CA ASP A 187 -39.50 1.35 3.25
C ASP A 187 -39.32 1.78 4.72
N GLY A 188 -38.11 2.21 5.09
CA GLY A 188 -37.76 2.70 6.42
C GLY A 188 -37.21 1.64 7.38
N HIS A 189 -37.18 0.36 6.99
CA HIS A 189 -36.63 -0.75 7.77
C HIS A 189 -35.30 -1.24 7.18
N LEU A 190 -34.43 -1.83 8.01
CA LEU A 190 -33.16 -2.38 7.55
C LEU A 190 -33.28 -3.87 7.22
N SER A 191 -32.96 -4.28 5.99
CA SER A 191 -32.64 -5.69 5.71
C SER A 191 -31.17 -6.02 6.05
N TRP A 192 -30.99 -7.14 6.74
CA TRP A 192 -29.73 -7.70 7.21
C TRP A 192 -29.25 -8.87 6.37
N THR A 193 -30.13 -9.50 5.60
CA THR A 193 -29.82 -10.77 4.95
C THR A 193 -28.65 -10.65 3.98
N LEU A 194 -28.71 -9.72 3.02
CA LEU A 194 -27.62 -9.48 2.08
C LEU A 194 -26.34 -8.99 2.77
N PHE A 195 -26.48 -8.16 3.82
CA PHE A 195 -25.34 -7.71 4.62
C PHE A 195 -24.60 -8.87 5.30
N LEU A 196 -25.31 -9.78 5.98
CA LEU A 196 -24.72 -10.92 6.68
C LEU A 196 -24.09 -11.94 5.70
N TRP A 197 -24.75 -12.19 4.57
CA TRP A 197 -24.21 -13.03 3.51
C TRP A 197 -22.98 -12.41 2.86
N MET A 198 -22.95 -11.08 2.71
CA MET A 198 -21.75 -10.38 2.28
C MET A 198 -20.62 -10.57 3.28
N LEU A 199 -20.83 -10.44 4.59
CA LEU A 199 -19.76 -10.67 5.59
C LEU A 199 -19.19 -12.09 5.50
N PHE A 200 -20.08 -13.09 5.42
CA PHE A 200 -19.69 -14.49 5.32
C PHE A 200 -18.99 -14.80 4.00
N GLY A 201 -19.59 -14.38 2.89
CA GLY A 201 -19.05 -14.56 1.54
C GLY A 201 -17.70 -13.86 1.38
N ALA A 202 -17.58 -12.63 1.86
CA ALA A 202 -16.33 -11.88 1.84
C ALA A 202 -15.24 -12.62 2.63
N PHE A 203 -15.53 -13.14 3.83
CA PHE A 203 -14.56 -13.93 4.59
C PHE A 203 -14.13 -15.22 3.88
N VAL A 204 -15.09 -16.01 3.41
CA VAL A 204 -14.85 -17.34 2.86
C VAL A 204 -14.20 -17.26 1.48
N LEU A 205 -14.74 -16.45 0.56
CA LEU A 205 -14.26 -16.37 -0.82
C LEU A 205 -12.87 -15.72 -0.89
N THR A 206 -12.63 -14.66 -0.11
CA THR A 206 -11.29 -14.05 -0.06
C THR A 206 -10.31 -14.95 0.68
N GLY A 207 -10.74 -15.66 1.72
CA GLY A 207 -9.93 -16.67 2.40
C GLY A 207 -9.50 -17.80 1.45
N ILE A 208 -10.44 -18.31 0.63
CA ILE A 208 -10.16 -19.31 -0.42
C ILE A 208 -9.20 -18.73 -1.45
N ALA A 209 -9.40 -17.49 -1.90
CA ALA A 209 -8.48 -16.80 -2.82
C ALA A 209 -7.06 -16.71 -2.24
N GLY A 210 -6.94 -16.41 -0.94
CA GLY A 210 -5.67 -16.44 -0.21
C GLY A 210 -4.98 -17.81 -0.24
N VAL A 211 -5.75 -18.89 -0.05
CA VAL A 211 -5.22 -20.27 -0.14
C VAL A 211 -4.80 -20.64 -1.57
N ILE A 212 -5.60 -20.27 -2.56
CA ILE A 212 -5.30 -20.51 -3.98
C ILE A 212 -3.96 -19.87 -4.35
N ILE A 213 -3.78 -18.59 -3.98
CA ILE A 213 -2.54 -17.86 -4.27
C ILE A 213 -1.36 -18.45 -3.52
N ASP A 214 -1.54 -18.79 -2.24
CA ASP A 214 -0.50 -19.46 -1.45
C ASP A 214 -0.02 -20.74 -2.14
N ARG A 215 -0.94 -21.56 -2.67
CA ARG A 215 -0.63 -22.80 -3.36
C ARG A 215 -0.02 -22.61 -4.75
N LEU A 216 -0.56 -21.69 -5.54
CA LEU A 216 -0.11 -21.48 -6.92
C LEU A 216 1.24 -20.74 -6.99
N VAL A 217 1.47 -19.84 -6.04
CA VAL A 217 2.57 -18.87 -6.08
C VAL A 217 3.53 -19.08 -4.91
N TYR A 218 3.12 -18.78 -3.68
CA TYR A 218 4.04 -18.63 -2.54
C TYR A 218 4.69 -19.93 -2.08
N ARG A 219 3.97 -21.05 -2.12
CA ARG A 219 4.51 -22.38 -1.79
C ARG A 219 5.76 -22.70 -2.62
N GLY A 220 5.71 -22.42 -3.93
CA GLY A 220 6.84 -22.68 -4.82
C GLY A 220 8.10 -21.90 -4.45
N PHE A 221 7.96 -20.68 -3.94
CA PHE A 221 9.06 -19.86 -3.46
C PHE A 221 9.59 -20.34 -2.10
N ARG A 222 8.70 -20.75 -1.19
CA ARG A 222 9.09 -21.32 0.11
C ARG A 222 9.86 -22.62 -0.04
N ASP A 223 9.40 -23.51 -0.92
CA ASP A 223 10.05 -24.81 -1.18
C ASP A 223 11.48 -24.65 -1.72
N ARG A 224 11.77 -23.51 -2.39
CA ARG A 224 13.09 -23.15 -2.92
C ARG A 224 13.94 -22.32 -1.96
N LYS A 225 13.44 -22.01 -0.75
CA LYS A 225 14.07 -21.12 0.23
C LYS A 225 14.41 -19.75 -0.35
N ALA A 226 13.51 -19.19 -1.16
CA ALA A 226 13.65 -17.84 -1.68
C ALA A 226 13.75 -16.82 -0.52
N SER A 227 14.51 -15.74 -0.72
CA SER A 227 14.62 -14.68 0.28
C SER A 227 13.27 -13.97 0.49
N PRO A 228 13.03 -13.39 1.68
CA PRO A 228 11.84 -12.57 1.95
C PRO A 228 11.59 -11.50 0.89
N ASP A 229 12.67 -10.89 0.38
CA ASP A 229 12.65 -9.87 -0.67
C ASP A 229 12.00 -10.38 -1.97
N VAL A 230 12.39 -11.58 -2.41
CA VAL A 230 11.82 -12.22 -3.60
C VAL A 230 10.34 -12.54 -3.39
N MET A 231 9.97 -13.00 -2.19
CA MET A 231 8.56 -13.24 -1.85
C MET A 231 7.74 -11.96 -1.85
N MET A 232 8.30 -10.86 -1.36
CA MET A 232 7.69 -9.54 -1.35
C MET A 232 7.47 -9.02 -2.78
N ILE A 233 8.45 -9.16 -3.67
CA ILE A 233 8.31 -8.82 -5.09
C ILE A 233 7.28 -9.72 -5.79
N ALA A 234 7.26 -11.03 -5.49
CA ALA A 234 6.26 -11.93 -6.04
C ALA A 234 4.84 -11.52 -5.62
N SER A 235 4.65 -11.06 -4.38
CA SER A 235 3.37 -10.57 -3.88
C SER A 235 2.88 -9.32 -4.61
N LEU A 236 3.80 -8.47 -5.07
CA LEU A 236 3.48 -7.34 -5.94
C LEU A 236 2.93 -7.81 -7.28
N GLY A 237 3.57 -8.81 -7.90
CA GLY A 237 3.10 -9.41 -9.15
C GLY A 237 1.70 -10.03 -9.00
N VAL A 238 1.47 -10.75 -7.90
CA VAL A 238 0.13 -11.27 -7.54
C VAL A 238 -0.89 -10.14 -7.41
N ALA A 239 -0.51 -9.02 -6.76
CA ALA A 239 -1.41 -7.89 -6.60
C ALA A 239 -1.88 -7.33 -7.95
N LEU A 240 -0.95 -7.18 -8.90
CA LEU A 240 -1.27 -6.73 -10.26
C LEU A 240 -2.20 -7.71 -10.99
N VAL A 241 -1.97 -9.02 -10.84
CA VAL A 241 -2.84 -10.06 -11.41
C VAL A 241 -4.26 -9.95 -10.86
N LEU A 242 -4.43 -9.91 -9.53
CA LEU A 242 -5.75 -9.85 -8.90
C LEU A 242 -6.51 -8.58 -9.29
N ARG A 243 -5.83 -7.44 -9.28
CA ARG A 243 -6.42 -6.17 -9.67
C ARG A 243 -6.86 -6.17 -11.12
N ALA A 244 -6.00 -6.66 -12.01
CA ALA A 244 -6.31 -6.74 -13.43
C ALA A 244 -7.49 -7.69 -13.70
N LEU A 245 -7.54 -8.86 -13.06
CA LEU A 245 -8.68 -9.77 -13.17
C LEU A 245 -9.99 -9.12 -12.71
N THR A 246 -9.93 -8.34 -11.63
CA THR A 246 -11.11 -7.62 -11.11
C THR A 246 -11.55 -6.51 -12.05
N TYR A 247 -10.62 -5.73 -12.60
CA TYR A 247 -10.90 -4.74 -13.64
C TYR A 247 -11.48 -5.34 -14.91
N LEU A 248 -10.95 -6.48 -15.35
CA LEU A 248 -11.45 -7.19 -16.52
C LEU A 248 -12.88 -7.69 -16.28
N ARG A 249 -13.20 -8.19 -15.07
CA ARG A 249 -14.54 -8.72 -14.79
C ARG A 249 -15.59 -7.65 -14.47
N PHE A 250 -15.24 -6.63 -13.70
CA PHE A 250 -16.19 -5.64 -13.17
C PHE A 250 -16.05 -4.24 -13.80
N GLY A 251 -15.11 -4.06 -14.71
CA GLY A 251 -14.85 -2.80 -15.38
C GLY A 251 -14.16 -1.74 -14.50
N GLY A 252 -14.01 -0.54 -15.07
CA GLY A 252 -13.41 0.63 -14.41
C GLY A 252 -14.42 1.65 -13.87
N SER A 253 -15.71 1.32 -13.90
CA SER A 253 -16.78 2.16 -13.36
C SER A 253 -16.70 2.21 -11.83
N THR A 254 -17.14 3.33 -11.26
CA THR A 254 -17.33 3.43 -9.81
C THR A 254 -18.55 2.63 -9.41
N GLN A 255 -18.39 1.74 -8.44
CA GLN A 255 -19.46 0.92 -7.89
C GLN A 255 -19.61 1.21 -6.40
N ARG A 256 -20.77 0.93 -5.84
CA ARG A 256 -21.02 0.96 -4.38
C ARG A 256 -21.90 -0.23 -4.03
N PHE A 257 -21.56 -0.92 -2.95
CA PHE A 257 -22.37 -2.00 -2.44
C PHE A 257 -23.49 -1.41 -1.59
N VAL A 258 -24.73 -1.71 -1.95
CA VAL A 258 -25.92 -1.25 -1.25
C VAL A 258 -26.66 -2.51 -0.79
N PRO A 259 -26.62 -2.86 0.51
CA PRO A 259 -27.34 -4.03 1.00
C PRO A 259 -28.85 -3.91 0.79
N ASP A 260 -29.37 -2.69 0.94
CA ASP A 260 -30.76 -2.33 0.79
C ASP A 260 -30.85 -0.78 0.75
N ALA A 261 -31.89 -0.22 0.12
CA ALA A 261 -32.02 1.22 -0.15
C ALA A 261 -32.02 2.05 1.15
N ASP A 262 -32.59 1.51 2.22
CA ASP A 262 -32.69 2.16 3.52
C ASP A 262 -31.33 2.44 4.18
N TRP A 263 -30.33 1.60 3.92
CA TRP A 263 -28.96 1.82 4.40
C TRP A 263 -28.34 3.12 3.89
N MET A 264 -28.84 3.67 2.78
CA MET A 264 -28.34 4.89 2.17
C MET A 264 -29.08 6.15 2.62
N ARG A 265 -30.14 6.01 3.42
CA ARG A 265 -31.00 7.13 3.81
C ARG A 265 -30.34 7.95 4.92
N GLY A 266 -30.18 9.26 4.69
CA GLY A 266 -29.54 10.17 5.65
C GLY A 266 -30.27 10.31 7.00
N SER A 267 -31.56 10.01 7.07
CA SER A 267 -32.33 10.00 8.31
C SER A 267 -32.01 8.80 9.22
N GLN A 268 -31.39 7.76 8.69
CA GLN A 268 -30.98 6.58 9.44
C GLN A 268 -29.54 6.76 9.94
N ALA A 269 -29.41 7.37 11.11
CA ALA A 269 -28.13 7.71 11.73
C ALA A 269 -28.17 7.51 13.24
N PHE A 270 -26.99 7.29 13.84
CA PHE A 270 -26.80 7.45 15.27
C PHE A 270 -26.60 8.94 15.56
N GLU A 271 -27.45 9.51 16.41
CA GLU A 271 -27.31 10.89 16.86
C GLU A 271 -26.46 10.92 18.13
N PHE A 272 -25.32 11.60 18.08
CA PHE A 272 -24.45 11.80 19.23
C PHE A 272 -24.50 13.25 19.68
N PRO A 273 -24.71 13.54 20.98
CA PRO A 273 -24.52 14.89 21.49
C PRO A 273 -23.06 15.29 21.29
N THR A 274 -22.83 16.48 20.73
CA THR A 274 -21.49 16.95 20.38
C THR A 274 -21.14 18.27 21.03
N ILE A 275 -19.84 18.57 20.99
CA ILE A 275 -19.25 19.84 21.39
C ILE A 275 -18.54 20.37 20.15
N LEU A 276 -18.95 21.56 19.70
CA LEU A 276 -18.25 22.29 18.65
C LEU A 276 -17.19 23.17 19.30
N THR A 277 -15.95 23.04 18.83
CA THR A 277 -14.82 23.86 19.28
C THR A 277 -14.23 24.58 18.09
N ARG A 278 -14.26 25.92 18.10
CA ARG A 278 -13.63 26.76 17.08
C ARG A 278 -12.37 27.39 17.66
N PHE A 279 -11.24 27.10 17.04
CA PHE A 279 -9.95 27.70 17.35
C PHE A 279 -9.72 28.87 16.40
N ASN A 280 -9.67 30.09 16.92
CA ASN A 280 -9.35 31.29 16.14
C ASN A 280 -7.85 31.56 16.24
N LEU A 281 -7.16 31.45 15.11
CA LEU A 281 -5.71 31.57 14.99
C LEU A 281 -5.33 32.86 14.24
N GLY A 282 -4.13 33.38 14.46
CA GLY A 282 -3.64 34.61 13.86
C GLY A 282 -4.14 35.88 14.55
N GLN A 283 -4.45 36.91 13.77
CA GLN A 283 -4.93 38.19 14.25
C GLN A 283 -6.35 38.07 14.84
N ARG A 284 -6.56 38.69 16.02
CA ARG A 284 -7.82 38.60 16.80
C ARG A 284 -8.39 39.97 17.18
N GLN A 285 -7.87 41.05 16.60
CA GLN A 285 -8.36 42.41 16.82
C GLN A 285 -9.47 42.70 15.81
N LEU A 286 -10.59 43.23 16.29
CA LEU A 286 -11.71 43.71 15.46
C LEU A 286 -11.52 45.20 15.18
N GLU A 287 -11.96 45.68 14.01
CA GLU A 287 -12.09 47.12 13.74
C GLU A 287 -13.23 47.72 14.58
N SER A 288 -13.18 49.03 14.85
CA SER A 288 -14.06 49.70 15.84
C SER A 288 -15.57 49.58 15.58
N ASP A 289 -15.99 49.20 14.37
CA ASP A 289 -17.39 49.06 13.96
C ASP A 289 -17.81 47.59 13.66
N GLN A 290 -16.93 46.62 13.91
CA GLN A 290 -17.22 45.20 13.67
C GLN A 290 -17.49 44.42 14.96
N VAL A 291 -18.53 43.59 14.95
CA VAL A 291 -18.91 42.72 16.05
C VAL A 291 -18.65 41.27 15.64
N TYR A 292 -17.99 40.49 16.51
CA TYR A 292 -17.81 39.07 16.29
C TYR A 292 -19.06 38.31 16.74
N THR A 293 -19.65 37.53 15.85
CA THR A 293 -20.73 36.61 16.19
C THR A 293 -20.14 35.26 16.60
N SER A 294 -20.33 34.89 17.86
CA SER A 294 -19.98 33.55 18.36
C SER A 294 -20.81 32.49 17.66
N ILE A 295 -20.39 31.22 17.77
CA ILE A 295 -21.18 30.10 17.22
C ILE A 295 -22.58 30.02 17.85
N ASP A 296 -22.73 30.49 19.10
CA ASP A 296 -24.01 30.58 19.82
C ASP A 296 -24.83 31.83 19.45
N CYS A 297 -24.43 32.56 18.40
CA CYS A 297 -25.06 33.82 17.98
C CYS A 297 -25.00 34.94 19.03
N GLU A 298 -24.08 34.86 20.00
CA GLU A 298 -23.78 35.98 20.90
C GLU A 298 -22.83 36.97 20.21
N GLU A 299 -23.19 38.25 20.28
CA GLU A 299 -22.38 39.35 19.78
C GLU A 299 -21.30 39.72 20.82
N MET A 300 -20.03 39.66 20.39
CA MET A 300 -18.88 39.93 21.25
C MET A 300 -17.98 41.03 20.65
N ASN A 301 -17.40 41.84 21.54
CA ASN A 301 -16.49 42.94 21.19
C ASN A 301 -15.03 42.49 20.96
N SER A 302 -14.73 41.17 21.04
CA SER A 302 -13.39 40.62 20.83
C SER A 302 -13.45 39.19 20.33
N ILE A 303 -12.50 38.78 19.47
CA ILE A 303 -12.43 37.41 18.95
C ILE A 303 -11.75 36.49 19.99
N PRO A 304 -12.47 35.55 20.64
CA PRO A 304 -11.87 34.64 21.60
C PRO A 304 -10.90 33.66 20.91
N ALA A 305 -9.84 33.23 21.61
CA ALA A 305 -8.90 32.23 21.07
C ALA A 305 -9.57 30.89 20.78
N VAL A 306 -10.51 30.51 21.66
CA VAL A 306 -11.27 29.26 21.60
C VAL A 306 -12.71 29.61 21.94
N ASP A 307 -13.60 29.24 21.03
CA ASP A 307 -15.05 29.38 21.13
C ASP A 307 -15.65 27.97 21.23
N ILE A 308 -16.31 27.64 22.35
CA ILE A 308 -16.79 26.28 22.66
C ILE A 308 -18.30 26.34 22.83
N VAL A 309 -18.99 25.50 22.07
CA VAL A 309 -20.45 25.51 22.00
C VAL A 309 -21.03 24.11 22.14
N THR A 310 -22.09 24.00 22.94
CA THR A 310 -22.85 22.76 23.16
C THR A 310 -24.29 22.82 22.66
N THR A 311 -24.79 24.02 22.36
CA THR A 311 -26.18 24.27 21.92
C THR A 311 -26.21 24.99 20.57
N THR A 312 -27.37 25.02 19.91
CA THR A 312 -27.60 25.85 18.72
C THR A 312 -28.07 27.23 19.15
N CYS A 313 -28.12 28.20 18.23
CA CYS A 313 -28.69 29.54 18.47
C CYS A 313 -30.19 29.50 18.90
N GLU A 314 -30.87 28.36 18.71
CA GLU A 314 -32.24 28.12 19.16
C GLU A 314 -32.31 27.38 20.53
N GLY A 315 -31.19 27.17 21.20
CA GLY A 315 -31.10 26.49 22.50
C GLY A 315 -31.22 24.96 22.45
N VAL A 316 -31.16 24.35 21.26
CA VAL A 316 -31.23 22.89 21.08
C VAL A 316 -29.83 22.29 21.23
N ALA A 317 -29.69 21.13 21.89
CA ALA A 317 -28.41 20.45 21.99
C ALA A 317 -27.85 20.10 20.60
N GLN A 318 -26.59 20.44 20.34
CA GLN A 318 -25.93 20.10 19.08
C GLN A 318 -25.76 18.58 18.99
N THR A 319 -26.19 18.00 17.87
CA THR A 319 -26.01 16.58 17.58
C THR A 319 -25.28 16.37 16.26
N THR A 320 -24.41 15.37 16.23
CA THR A 320 -23.74 14.92 15.01
C THR A 320 -24.37 13.61 14.57
N ASN A 321 -24.85 13.58 13.32
CA ASN A 321 -25.45 12.39 12.72
C ASN A 321 -24.37 11.48 12.14
N TYR A 322 -24.25 10.28 12.70
CA TYR A 322 -23.37 9.25 12.18
C TYR A 322 -24.19 8.16 11.46
N ALA A 323 -24.29 8.31 10.15
CA ALA A 323 -25.10 7.46 9.28
C ALA A 323 -24.75 5.96 9.43
N TYR A 324 -25.77 5.10 9.38
CA TYR A 324 -25.59 3.65 9.58
C TYR A 324 -24.63 3.01 8.58
N ASN A 325 -24.67 3.44 7.31
CA ASN A 325 -23.72 2.99 6.28
C ASN A 325 -22.24 3.13 6.69
N ASN A 326 -21.89 4.18 7.44
CA ASN A 326 -20.53 4.40 7.94
C ASN A 326 -20.29 3.75 9.30
N ALA A 327 -21.31 3.70 10.16
CA ALA A 327 -21.19 3.22 11.53
C ALA A 327 -20.90 1.73 11.67
N PHE A 328 -21.39 0.89 10.76
CA PHE A 328 -21.15 -0.55 10.81
C PHE A 328 -19.71 -0.94 10.45
N LEU A 329 -18.98 -0.11 9.72
CA LEU A 329 -17.58 -0.35 9.36
C LEU A 329 -16.68 -0.55 10.59
N PRO A 330 -16.59 0.39 11.55
CA PRO A 330 -15.80 0.18 12.74
C PRO A 330 -16.32 -0.95 13.63
N ILE A 331 -17.64 -1.09 13.79
CA ILE A 331 -18.23 -2.12 14.65
C ILE A 331 -17.76 -3.51 14.23
N VAL A 332 -17.91 -3.85 12.95
CA VAL A 332 -17.57 -5.19 12.46
C VAL A 332 -16.07 -5.38 12.32
N SER A 333 -15.33 -4.36 11.88
CA SER A 333 -13.86 -4.46 11.73
C SER A 333 -13.16 -4.68 13.09
N PHE A 334 -13.53 -3.92 14.12
CA PHE A 334 -12.96 -4.15 15.46
C PHE A 334 -13.43 -5.49 16.04
N ALA A 335 -14.71 -5.85 15.88
CA ALA A 335 -15.23 -7.14 16.36
C ALA A 335 -14.49 -8.33 15.74
N THR A 336 -14.28 -8.34 14.42
CA THR A 336 -13.53 -9.39 13.71
C THR A 336 -12.09 -9.49 14.18
N VAL A 337 -11.43 -8.36 14.41
CA VAL A 337 -10.06 -8.32 14.94
C VAL A 337 -9.98 -8.82 16.39
N PHE A 338 -10.95 -8.47 17.24
CA PHE A 338 -11.01 -9.01 18.61
C PHE A 338 -11.28 -10.51 18.62
N ILE A 339 -12.14 -11.00 17.73
CA ILE A 339 -12.37 -12.44 17.53
C ILE A 339 -11.08 -13.13 17.09
N LEU A 340 -10.36 -12.56 16.12
CA LEU A 340 -9.05 -13.07 15.71
C LEU A 340 -8.07 -13.12 16.88
N LEU A 341 -7.97 -12.03 17.67
CA LEU A 341 -7.08 -11.97 18.81
C LEU A 341 -7.41 -13.05 19.84
N ALA A 342 -8.71 -13.30 20.10
CA ALA A 342 -9.15 -14.40 20.94
C ALA A 342 -8.74 -15.76 20.35
N ILE A 343 -8.89 -15.97 19.04
CA ILE A 343 -8.46 -17.19 18.35
C ILE A 343 -6.94 -17.40 18.50
N LEU A 344 -6.12 -16.39 18.22
CA LEU A 344 -4.66 -16.50 18.26
C LEU A 344 -4.10 -16.70 19.68
N THR A 345 -4.75 -16.12 20.69
CA THR A 345 -4.27 -16.19 22.08
C THR A 345 -4.79 -17.42 22.82
N ARG A 346 -6.04 -17.86 22.57
CA ARG A 346 -6.70 -18.90 23.37
C ARG A 346 -6.77 -20.27 22.70
N THR A 347 -6.70 -20.37 21.36
CA THR A 347 -6.92 -21.64 20.66
C THR A 347 -5.63 -22.44 20.41
N ARG A 348 -5.79 -23.73 20.09
CA ARG A 348 -4.68 -24.61 19.63
C ARG A 348 -4.08 -24.13 18.31
N LEU A 349 -4.90 -23.58 17.42
CA LEU A 349 -4.44 -23.00 16.14
C LEU A 349 -3.46 -21.86 16.41
N GLY A 350 -3.82 -20.93 17.29
CA GLY A 350 -2.97 -19.81 17.67
C GLY A 350 -1.64 -20.21 18.33
N ARG A 351 -1.62 -21.29 19.13
CA ARG A 351 -0.37 -21.85 19.67
C ARG A 351 0.54 -22.42 18.58
N ARG A 352 -0.03 -23.15 17.61
CA ARG A 352 0.72 -23.68 16.46
C ARG A 352 1.26 -22.57 15.56
N MET A 353 0.45 -21.53 15.30
CA MET A 353 0.87 -20.36 14.52
C MET A 353 2.05 -19.64 15.18
N ARG A 354 2.03 -19.42 16.50
CA ARG A 354 3.16 -18.82 17.22
C ARG A 354 4.42 -19.69 17.18
N ALA A 355 4.28 -21.01 17.35
CA ALA A 355 5.42 -21.92 17.24
C ALA A 355 6.07 -21.87 15.84
N VAL A 356 5.25 -21.83 14.78
CA VAL A 356 5.74 -21.69 13.39
C VAL A 356 6.35 -20.31 13.15
N ALA A 357 5.72 -19.24 13.69
CA ALA A 357 6.24 -17.88 13.60
C ALA A 357 7.65 -17.76 14.22
N ASP A 358 7.86 -18.40 15.37
CA ASP A 358 9.14 -18.39 16.10
C ASP A 358 10.22 -19.19 15.35
N ASN A 359 9.93 -20.45 15.00
CA ASN A 359 10.82 -21.29 14.21
C ASN A 359 10.05 -22.39 13.45
N PRO A 360 9.87 -22.26 12.12
CA PRO A 360 9.16 -23.25 11.32
C PRO A 360 9.79 -24.65 11.36
N GLU A 361 11.13 -24.74 11.38
CA GLU A 361 11.85 -26.01 11.35
C GLU A 361 11.71 -26.77 12.69
N LEU A 362 11.81 -26.08 13.82
CA LEU A 362 11.56 -26.67 15.15
C LEU A 362 10.07 -27.03 15.37
N ALA A 363 9.16 -26.25 14.81
CA ALA A 363 7.74 -26.58 14.82
C ALA A 363 7.47 -27.87 14.02
N ALA A 364 8.11 -28.03 12.86
CA ALA A 364 8.00 -29.23 12.03
C ALA A 364 8.53 -30.47 12.76
N SER A 365 9.68 -30.39 13.43
CA SER A 365 10.23 -31.51 14.22
C SER A 365 9.36 -31.89 15.41
N SER A 366 8.58 -30.93 15.94
CA SER A 366 7.57 -31.13 16.99
C SER A 366 6.23 -31.72 16.46
N GLY A 367 6.17 -32.13 15.19
CA GLY A 367 4.98 -32.73 14.57
C GLY A 367 3.92 -31.72 14.11
N ILE A 368 4.23 -30.43 14.06
CA ILE A 368 3.32 -29.40 13.53
C ILE A 368 3.46 -29.35 12.00
N ASN A 369 2.35 -29.55 11.28
CA ASN A 369 2.34 -29.38 9.83
C ASN A 369 2.42 -27.89 9.45
N VAL A 370 3.63 -27.41 9.17
CA VAL A 370 3.94 -26.02 8.83
C VAL A 370 3.16 -25.54 7.62
N GLU A 371 3.06 -26.35 6.56
CA GLU A 371 2.33 -25.98 5.34
C GLU A 371 0.83 -25.75 5.62
N ARG A 372 0.22 -26.57 6.49
CA ARG A 372 -1.17 -26.34 6.92
C ARG A 372 -1.30 -25.04 7.71
N VAL A 373 -0.32 -24.72 8.55
CA VAL A 373 -0.31 -23.47 9.31
C VAL A 373 -0.21 -22.27 8.36
N HIS A 374 0.67 -22.31 7.35
CA HIS A 374 0.78 -21.28 6.32
C HIS A 374 -0.53 -21.09 5.55
N MET A 375 -1.19 -22.18 5.10
CA MET A 375 -2.49 -22.10 4.43
C MET A 375 -3.57 -21.50 5.32
N THR A 376 -3.67 -21.94 6.58
CA THR A 376 -4.67 -21.37 7.52
C THR A 376 -4.39 -19.91 7.83
N SER A 377 -3.12 -19.51 7.83
CA SER A 377 -2.71 -18.13 8.00
C SER A 377 -3.09 -17.29 6.77
N ALA A 378 -2.84 -17.80 5.56
CA ALA A 378 -3.27 -17.15 4.32
C ALA A 378 -4.79 -16.99 4.26
N PHE A 379 -5.55 -18.04 4.60
CA PHE A 379 -7.01 -18.00 4.66
C PHE A 379 -7.52 -16.94 5.65
N LEU A 380 -7.04 -16.97 6.89
CA LEU A 380 -7.51 -16.08 7.95
C LEU A 380 -7.13 -14.63 7.69
N SER A 381 -5.93 -14.40 7.17
CA SER A 381 -5.46 -13.07 6.77
C SER A 381 -6.33 -12.49 5.65
N ALA A 382 -6.45 -13.20 4.53
CA ALA A 382 -7.22 -12.75 3.38
C ALA A 382 -8.69 -12.56 3.74
N GLY A 383 -9.27 -13.50 4.51
CA GLY A 383 -10.64 -13.45 4.99
C GLY A 383 -10.98 -12.19 5.79
N ILE A 384 -10.12 -11.79 6.73
CA ILE A 384 -10.37 -10.60 7.56
C ILE A 384 -10.26 -9.32 6.73
N SER A 385 -9.27 -9.24 5.84
CA SER A 385 -9.20 -8.11 4.91
C SER A 385 -10.40 -8.08 3.96
N GLY A 386 -10.89 -9.25 3.54
CA GLY A 386 -12.12 -9.39 2.77
C GLY A 386 -13.35 -8.84 3.47
N ILE A 387 -13.57 -9.21 4.74
CA ILE A 387 -14.67 -8.65 5.55
C ILE A 387 -14.56 -7.12 5.60
N GLY A 388 -13.37 -6.59 5.92
CA GLY A 388 -13.15 -5.15 5.94
C GLY A 388 -13.50 -4.48 4.62
N GLY A 389 -13.13 -5.10 3.51
CA GLY A 389 -13.45 -4.65 2.16
C GLY A 389 -14.94 -4.67 1.84
N GLY A 390 -15.62 -5.78 2.11
CA GLY A 390 -17.06 -5.91 1.84
C GLY A 390 -17.89 -4.83 2.53
N ILE A 391 -17.55 -4.51 3.78
CA ILE A 391 -18.25 -3.45 4.55
C ILE A 391 -17.82 -2.06 4.11
N PHE A 392 -16.53 -1.87 3.82
CA PHE A 392 -16.05 -0.61 3.27
C PHE A 392 -16.70 -0.29 1.92
N GLY A 393 -17.10 -1.30 1.14
CA GLY A 393 -17.89 -1.13 -0.08
C GLY A 393 -19.24 -0.42 0.11
N ILE A 394 -19.76 -0.37 1.34
CA ILE A 394 -21.00 0.34 1.70
C ILE A 394 -20.76 1.84 1.89
N THR A 395 -19.57 2.25 2.35
CA THR A 395 -19.33 3.63 2.80
C THR A 395 -19.11 4.61 1.65
N LEU A 396 -18.39 4.20 0.61
CA LEU A 396 -17.93 5.07 -0.46
C LEU A 396 -18.02 4.38 -1.82
N LEU A 397 -18.14 5.19 -2.88
CA LEU A 397 -17.97 4.69 -4.23
C LEU A 397 -16.52 4.28 -4.46
N PHE A 398 -16.33 3.14 -5.11
CA PHE A 398 -15.02 2.54 -5.28
C PHE A 398 -14.77 2.01 -6.68
N LYS A 399 -13.48 1.84 -6.98
CA LYS A 399 -12.95 1.17 -8.17
C LYS A 399 -11.94 0.12 -7.71
N PRO A 400 -11.49 -0.81 -8.59
CA PRO A 400 -10.52 -1.83 -8.18
C PRO A 400 -9.21 -1.26 -7.61
N ILE A 401 -8.74 -0.10 -8.08
CA ILE A 401 -7.55 0.58 -7.53
C ILE A 401 -7.72 1.14 -6.11
N THR A 402 -8.95 1.36 -5.64
CA THR A 402 -9.23 2.01 -4.35
C THR A 402 -8.59 1.27 -3.17
N ALA A 403 -8.55 -0.06 -3.19
CA ALA A 403 -7.94 -0.79 -2.08
C ALA A 403 -6.40 -0.59 -2.00
N PHE A 404 -5.74 -0.38 -3.15
CA PHE A 404 -4.29 -0.16 -3.17
C PHE A 404 -3.89 1.16 -2.53
N SER A 405 -4.69 2.22 -2.65
CA SER A 405 -4.41 3.47 -1.93
C SER A 405 -4.56 3.33 -0.41
N LEU A 406 -5.37 2.38 0.06
CA LEU A 406 -5.50 2.04 1.48
C LEU A 406 -4.36 1.14 2.00
N LEU A 407 -3.58 0.52 1.11
CA LEU A 407 -2.45 -0.35 1.48
C LEU A 407 -1.34 0.42 2.21
N LEU A 408 -0.98 1.60 1.69
CA LEU A 408 0.16 2.37 2.21
C LEU A 408 -0.12 2.92 3.63
N PRO A 409 -1.29 3.53 3.94
CA PRO A 409 -1.65 3.88 5.31
C PRO A 409 -1.77 2.66 6.22
N SER A 410 -2.11 1.48 5.68
CA SER A 410 -2.13 0.24 6.47
C SER A 410 -0.72 -0.25 6.81
N PHE A 411 0.27 -0.03 5.94
CA PHE A 411 1.68 -0.23 6.29
C PHE A 411 2.12 0.72 7.40
N ALA A 412 1.61 1.96 7.43
CA ALA A 412 1.81 2.88 8.56
C ALA A 412 1.47 2.24 9.89
N VAL A 413 0.28 1.63 9.94
CA VAL A 413 -0.27 1.00 11.12
C VAL A 413 0.61 -0.15 11.59
N ILE A 414 1.08 -1.01 10.68
CA ILE A 414 1.91 -2.17 11.05
C ILE A 414 3.28 -1.73 11.50
N VAL A 415 3.87 -0.77 10.80
CA VAL A 415 5.20 -0.27 11.08
C VAL A 415 5.22 0.45 12.44
N LEU A 416 4.24 1.32 12.69
CA LEU A 416 4.02 1.95 13.99
C LEU A 416 3.66 0.93 15.07
N GLY A 417 2.81 -0.04 14.74
CA GLY A 417 2.35 -1.10 15.63
C GLY A 417 3.38 -2.19 15.92
N THR A 418 4.58 -2.09 15.33
CA THR A 418 5.59 -3.15 15.26
C THR A 418 5.11 -4.34 14.43
N ILE A 419 5.92 -4.69 13.42
CA ILE A 419 5.57 -5.77 12.50
C ILE A 419 5.41 -7.10 13.27
N GLY A 420 4.25 -7.75 13.09
CA GLY A 420 3.91 -9.02 13.73
C GLY A 420 3.18 -8.90 15.08
N SER A 421 3.01 -7.69 15.62
CA SER A 421 2.26 -7.46 16.87
C SER A 421 0.82 -7.04 16.60
N LEU A 422 -0.12 -7.97 16.80
CA LEU A 422 -1.55 -7.68 16.62
C LEU A 422 -2.08 -6.59 17.58
N PRO A 423 -1.77 -6.58 18.90
CA PRO A 423 -2.19 -5.51 19.79
C PRO A 423 -1.58 -4.16 19.43
N GLY A 424 -0.32 -4.16 18.98
CA GLY A 424 0.35 -2.95 18.52
C GLY A 424 -0.32 -2.36 17.27
N ALA A 425 -0.74 -3.20 16.32
CA ALA A 425 -1.50 -2.78 15.15
C ALA A 425 -2.85 -2.13 15.51
N ILE A 426 -3.56 -2.62 16.53
CA ILE A 426 -4.82 -2.01 17.01
C ILE A 426 -4.58 -0.60 17.54
N ALA A 427 -3.58 -0.42 18.40
CA ALA A 427 -3.24 0.89 18.95
C ALA A 427 -2.74 1.86 17.86
N ALA A 428 -1.91 1.37 16.94
CA ALA A 428 -1.40 2.15 15.83
C ALA A 428 -2.51 2.57 14.85
N ALA A 429 -3.50 1.71 14.59
CA ALA A 429 -4.64 2.05 13.74
C ALA A 429 -5.44 3.22 14.31
N LEU A 430 -5.67 3.22 15.62
CA LEU A 430 -6.35 4.32 16.33
C LEU A 430 -5.56 5.64 16.25
N ILE A 431 -4.24 5.58 16.42
CA ILE A 431 -3.37 6.77 16.32
C ILE A 431 -3.39 7.32 14.88
N ILE A 432 -3.19 6.46 13.88
CA ILE A 432 -3.16 6.88 12.48
C ILE A 432 -4.54 7.36 12.01
N GLY A 433 -5.62 6.72 12.45
CA GLY A 433 -6.99 7.15 12.17
C GLY A 433 -7.31 8.50 12.82
N PHE A 434 -6.86 8.73 14.06
CA PHE A 434 -7.02 10.01 14.75
C PHE A 434 -6.28 11.13 14.03
N VAL A 435 -5.02 10.89 13.67
CA VAL A 435 -4.21 11.82 12.88
C VAL A 435 -4.95 12.19 11.59
N ARG A 436 -5.42 11.19 10.84
CA ARG A 436 -6.17 11.39 9.58
C ARG A 436 -7.44 12.24 9.81
N ALA A 437 -8.19 11.96 10.88
CA ALA A 437 -9.43 12.65 11.20
C ALA A 437 -9.23 14.10 11.65
N VAL A 438 -8.21 14.38 12.47
CA VAL A 438 -7.87 15.75 12.92
C VAL A 438 -7.32 16.61 11.76
N SER A 439 -6.55 16.00 10.87
CA SER A 439 -5.85 16.73 9.80
C SER A 439 -6.80 17.43 8.83
N GLY A 440 -7.97 16.83 8.54
CA GLY A 440 -8.95 17.37 7.61
C GLY A 440 -9.46 18.77 8.02
N PRO A 441 -10.12 18.89 9.19
CA PRO A 441 -10.61 20.18 9.68
C PRO A 441 -9.51 21.25 9.81
N VAL A 442 -8.32 20.87 10.28
CA VAL A 442 -7.18 21.81 10.40
C VAL A 442 -6.76 22.34 9.04
N LEU A 443 -6.54 21.47 8.05
CA LEU A 443 -6.10 21.86 6.72
C LEU A 443 -7.16 22.64 5.94
N ILE A 444 -8.45 22.34 6.15
CA ILE A 444 -9.57 23.10 5.58
C ILE A 444 -9.62 24.50 6.19
N GLY A 445 -9.52 24.61 7.52
CA GLY A 445 -9.60 25.89 8.22
C GLY A 445 -8.47 26.87 7.86
N ILE A 446 -7.25 26.37 7.69
CA ILE A 446 -6.09 27.22 7.34
C ILE A 446 -5.91 27.44 5.84
N GLY A 447 -6.42 26.54 4.99
CA GLY A 447 -6.11 26.51 3.56
C GLY A 447 -6.57 27.76 2.81
N ASN A 448 -7.80 28.22 3.03
CA ASN A 448 -8.33 29.40 2.33
C ASN A 448 -7.64 30.71 2.77
N PRO A 449 -7.45 31.01 4.08
CA PRO A 449 -6.77 32.22 4.53
C PRO A 449 -5.36 32.43 3.97
N ILE A 450 -4.60 31.35 3.77
CA ILE A 450 -3.24 31.41 3.20
C ILE A 450 -3.22 31.36 1.66
N GLY A 451 -4.37 31.46 0.99
CA GLY A 451 -4.48 31.39 -0.48
C GLY A 451 -4.29 30.00 -1.08
N ARG A 452 -4.46 28.93 -0.28
CA ARG A 452 -4.20 27.52 -0.66
C ARG A 452 -5.38 26.60 -0.38
N SER A 453 -6.48 26.79 -1.12
CA SER A 453 -7.70 25.98 -1.02
C SER A 453 -7.47 24.46 -1.25
N GLY A 454 -6.41 24.09 -1.97
CA GLY A 454 -6.00 22.70 -2.22
C GLY A 454 -5.42 21.95 -1.01
N TYR A 455 -5.16 22.61 0.13
CA TYR A 455 -4.52 21.99 1.30
C TYR A 455 -5.34 20.89 1.95
N SER A 456 -6.67 20.91 1.78
CA SER A 456 -7.55 19.82 2.22
C SER A 456 -7.13 18.44 1.67
N ALA A 457 -6.56 18.38 0.46
CA ALA A 457 -6.04 17.14 -0.13
C ALA A 457 -4.80 16.60 0.61
N LEU A 458 -4.02 17.46 1.27
CA LEU A 458 -2.83 17.05 2.02
C LEU A 458 -3.16 16.26 3.28
N ALA A 459 -4.43 16.20 3.70
CA ALA A 459 -4.86 15.34 4.79
C ALA A 459 -4.49 13.87 4.51
N GLU A 460 -4.39 13.46 3.23
CA GLU A 460 -3.99 12.10 2.83
C GLU A 460 -2.50 11.81 3.10
N VAL A 461 -1.68 12.87 3.18
CA VAL A 461 -0.24 12.78 3.41
C VAL A 461 0.09 12.49 4.88
N MET A 462 -0.80 12.89 5.79
CA MET A 462 -0.52 12.95 7.22
C MET A 462 -0.17 11.60 7.86
N PRO A 463 -0.85 10.48 7.53
CA PRO A 463 -0.38 9.15 7.96
C PRO A 463 1.08 8.90 7.62
N TYR A 464 1.53 9.24 6.40
CA TYR A 464 2.90 8.98 5.95
C TYR A 464 3.92 9.87 6.64
N ALA A 465 3.63 11.16 6.76
CA ALA A 465 4.50 12.12 7.44
C ALA A 465 4.75 11.68 8.90
N ILE A 466 3.68 11.23 9.58
CA ILE A 466 3.77 10.78 10.97
C ILE A 466 4.51 9.44 11.11
N ILE A 467 4.38 8.49 10.18
CA ILE A 467 5.23 7.29 10.18
C ILE A 467 6.70 7.67 10.15
N ILE A 468 7.08 8.55 9.22
CA ILE A 468 8.48 8.94 9.01
C ILE A 468 8.98 9.62 10.28
N ALA A 469 8.20 10.56 10.83
CA ALA A 469 8.52 11.24 12.07
C ALA A 469 8.64 10.27 13.25
N ILE A 470 7.71 9.33 13.41
CA ILE A 470 7.75 8.38 14.52
C ILE A 470 8.88 7.37 14.36
N LEU A 471 9.17 6.83 13.17
CA LEU A 471 10.28 5.90 12.99
C LEU A 471 11.65 6.54 13.23
N LEU A 472 11.77 7.84 12.96
CA LEU A 472 12.94 8.63 13.35
C LEU A 472 13.12 8.70 14.87
N ILE A 473 12.04 8.56 15.65
CA ILE A 473 12.03 8.61 17.12
C ILE A 473 12.08 7.19 17.71
N ILE A 474 11.17 6.31 17.31
CA ILE A 474 10.95 4.94 17.80
C ILE A 474 11.01 3.96 16.61
N PRO A 475 12.21 3.55 16.16
CA PRO A 475 12.40 2.76 14.95
C PRO A 475 11.77 1.36 15.00
N LYS A 476 11.54 0.82 16.21
CA LYS A 476 10.90 -0.49 16.40
C LYS A 476 9.37 -0.42 16.53
N GLY A 477 8.79 0.77 16.51
CA GLY A 477 7.35 0.98 16.75
C GLY A 477 6.95 0.87 18.22
N ILE A 478 5.67 1.16 18.48
CA ILE A 478 5.03 1.19 19.81
C ILE A 478 4.80 -0.23 20.35
N GLY A 479 4.56 -1.23 19.49
CA GLY A 479 4.31 -2.61 19.91
C GLY A 479 5.49 -3.23 20.67
N ASP A 480 6.70 -3.05 20.17
CA ASP A 480 7.95 -3.49 20.81
C ASP A 480 8.20 -2.75 22.14
N ALA A 481 7.83 -1.47 22.22
CA ALA A 481 7.89 -0.72 23.48
C ALA A 481 6.90 -1.29 24.52
N TYR A 482 5.68 -1.62 24.09
CA TYR A 482 4.68 -2.27 24.92
C TYR A 482 5.13 -3.64 25.42
N ASP A 483 5.73 -4.46 24.55
CA ASP A 483 6.21 -5.79 24.93
C ASP A 483 7.39 -5.71 25.91
N ARG A 484 8.35 -4.80 25.69
CA ARG A 484 9.45 -4.57 26.65
C ARG A 484 8.94 -4.10 28.00
N TRP A 485 8.02 -3.14 28.01
CA TRP A 485 7.40 -2.67 29.25
C TRP A 485 6.61 -3.77 29.95
N LYS A 486 5.89 -4.62 29.20
CA LYS A 486 5.16 -5.77 29.74
C LYS A 486 6.12 -6.77 30.38
N ILE A 487 7.25 -7.08 29.74
CA ILE A 487 8.28 -7.98 30.28
C ILE A 487 8.88 -7.40 31.56
N GLU A 488 9.29 -6.13 31.54
CA GLU A 488 9.93 -5.50 32.71
C GLU A 488 8.95 -5.39 33.88
N ARG A 489 7.70 -4.97 33.61
CA ARG A 489 6.63 -4.99 34.62
C ARG A 489 6.43 -6.39 35.21
N LEU A 490 6.44 -7.45 34.39
CA LEU A 490 6.29 -8.81 34.89
C LEU A 490 7.49 -9.24 35.74
N ARG A 491 8.71 -8.85 35.34
CA ARG A 491 9.94 -9.07 36.08
C ARG A 491 9.95 -8.33 37.43
N GLU A 492 9.59 -7.06 37.46
CA GLU A 492 9.44 -6.26 38.69
C GLU A 492 8.34 -6.83 39.59
N ARG A 493 7.21 -7.23 39.01
CA ARG A 493 6.13 -7.90 39.75
C ARG A 493 6.56 -9.23 40.36
N ALA A 494 7.41 -9.99 39.67
CA ALA A 494 7.98 -11.23 40.20
C ALA A 494 8.96 -10.99 41.35
N LYS A 495 9.67 -9.86 41.35
CA LYS A 495 10.58 -9.44 42.44
C LYS A 495 9.84 -8.88 43.66
N SER A 496 8.62 -8.34 43.49
CA SER A 496 7.87 -7.70 44.58
C SER A 496 7.23 -8.72 45.55
N PRO A 497 7.59 -8.75 46.85
CA PRO A 497 7.05 -9.67 47.84
C PRO A 497 5.66 -9.28 48.37
N LYS A 498 5.08 -8.16 47.93
CA LYS A 498 3.78 -7.66 48.42
C LYS A 498 2.63 -8.60 48.00
N ILE A 499 2.11 -9.35 48.96
CA ILE A 499 0.88 -10.14 48.83
C ILE A 499 -0.31 -9.16 48.77
N PRO A 500 -1.20 -9.25 47.76
CA PRO A 500 -2.36 -8.37 47.64
C PRO A 500 -3.32 -8.53 48.83
N ASP A 501 -3.94 -7.43 49.26
CA ASP A 501 -4.80 -7.40 50.45
C ASP A 501 -6.12 -8.15 50.18
N ARG A 502 -6.42 -9.11 51.05
CA ARG A 502 -7.56 -10.02 50.94
C ARG A 502 -8.88 -9.28 51.14
N ARG A 503 -8.95 -8.34 52.09
CA ARG A 503 -10.18 -7.59 52.40
C ARG A 503 -10.56 -6.69 51.23
N TYR A 504 -9.58 -5.98 50.68
CA TYR A 504 -9.76 -5.19 49.46
C TYR A 504 -10.16 -6.05 48.26
N SER A 505 -9.54 -7.22 48.07
CA SER A 505 -9.91 -8.09 46.97
C SER A 505 -11.34 -8.64 47.07
N ALA A 506 -11.79 -9.00 48.28
CA ALA A 506 -13.16 -9.46 48.50
C ALA A 506 -14.18 -8.35 48.27
N ALA A 507 -13.90 -7.13 48.76
CA ALA A 507 -14.72 -5.94 48.52
C ALA A 507 -14.82 -5.60 47.03
N LEU A 508 -13.70 -5.68 46.30
CA LEU A 508 -13.68 -5.49 44.84
C LEU A 508 -14.51 -6.54 44.09
N GLY A 509 -14.57 -7.79 44.56
CA GLY A 509 -15.39 -8.81 43.91
C GLY A 509 -16.88 -8.69 44.24
N LEU A 510 -17.23 -8.09 45.38
CA LEU A 510 -18.61 -7.73 45.72
C LEU A 510 -19.09 -6.55 44.85
N LEU A 511 -18.33 -5.46 44.80
CA LEU A 511 -18.75 -4.22 44.12
C LEU A 511 -18.51 -4.27 42.60
N MET A 512 -17.39 -4.83 42.17
CA MET A 512 -16.88 -4.78 40.80
C MET A 512 -16.54 -6.19 40.28
N GLY A 513 -17.20 -7.22 40.81
CA GLY A 513 -17.04 -8.62 40.41
C GLY A 513 -17.18 -8.87 38.90
N PRO A 514 -18.24 -8.36 38.23
CA PRO A 514 -18.44 -8.57 36.79
C PRO A 514 -17.33 -7.96 35.92
N LEU A 515 -16.63 -6.94 36.42
CA LEU A 515 -15.47 -6.33 35.77
C LEU A 515 -14.16 -7.11 36.04
N GLY A 516 -14.19 -8.14 36.89
CA GLY A 516 -13.02 -8.94 37.25
C GLY A 516 -12.00 -8.21 38.14
N ALA A 517 -12.41 -7.13 38.81
CA ALA A 517 -11.51 -6.26 39.56
C ALA A 517 -10.75 -7.01 40.69
N HIS A 518 -11.41 -7.93 41.39
CA HIS A 518 -10.77 -8.76 42.43
C HIS A 518 -9.67 -9.65 41.86
N HIS A 519 -9.87 -10.20 40.65
CA HIS A 519 -8.85 -10.99 39.96
C HIS A 519 -7.65 -10.16 39.52
N PHE A 520 -7.86 -8.94 39.05
CA PHE A 520 -6.75 -8.04 38.70
C PHE A 520 -5.93 -7.68 39.95
N HIS A 521 -6.59 -7.39 41.07
CA HIS A 521 -5.91 -7.12 42.34
C HIS A 521 -5.13 -8.34 42.85
N GLN A 522 -5.70 -9.53 42.76
CA GLN A 522 -5.03 -10.79 43.12
C GLN A 522 -3.98 -11.28 42.10
N ARG A 523 -3.60 -10.44 41.13
CA ARG A 523 -2.63 -10.77 40.08
C ARG A 523 -3.06 -11.97 39.20
N ARG A 524 -4.35 -12.33 39.19
CA ARG A 524 -4.96 -13.38 38.35
C ARG A 524 -5.56 -12.76 37.09
N SER A 525 -4.73 -12.05 36.32
CA SER A 525 -5.15 -11.29 35.13
C SER A 525 -5.92 -12.13 34.10
N GLY A 526 -5.52 -13.41 33.91
CA GLY A 526 -6.22 -14.30 32.98
C GLY A 526 -7.70 -14.52 33.34
N ARG A 527 -8.04 -14.57 34.64
CA ARG A 527 -9.43 -14.65 35.09
C ARG A 527 -10.15 -13.33 35.01
N GLY A 528 -9.51 -12.25 35.48
CA GLY A 528 -10.10 -10.90 35.42
C GLY A 528 -10.45 -10.49 33.99
N ILE A 529 -9.59 -10.81 33.01
CA ILE A 529 -9.87 -10.59 31.60
C ILE A 529 -11.03 -11.47 31.13
N SER A 530 -11.12 -12.73 31.58
CA SER A 530 -12.17 -13.64 31.12
C SER A 530 -13.54 -13.24 31.69
N THR A 531 -13.62 -12.82 32.95
CA THR A 531 -14.84 -12.29 33.56
C THR A 531 -15.27 -10.99 32.90
N LEU A 532 -14.32 -10.06 32.69
CA LEU A 532 -14.59 -8.82 31.98
C LEU A 532 -15.11 -9.08 30.56
N LEU A 533 -14.47 -9.98 29.82
CA LEU A 533 -14.84 -10.29 28.44
C LEU A 533 -16.24 -10.92 28.37
N VAL A 534 -16.58 -11.86 29.26
CA VAL A 534 -17.92 -12.47 29.29
C VAL A 534 -18.99 -11.42 29.58
N THR A 535 -18.77 -10.57 30.59
CA THR A 535 -19.72 -9.51 30.95
C THR A 535 -19.88 -8.48 29.82
N SER A 536 -18.76 -8.01 29.25
CA SER A 536 -18.80 -7.04 28.14
C SER A 536 -19.42 -7.64 26.87
N CYS A 537 -19.09 -8.89 26.52
CA CYS A 537 -19.71 -9.55 25.37
C CYS A 537 -21.22 -9.70 25.55
N ALA A 538 -21.69 -10.06 26.75
CA ALA A 538 -23.12 -10.10 27.01
C ALA A 538 -23.79 -8.72 26.78
N PHE A 539 -23.15 -7.63 27.24
CA PHE A 539 -23.64 -6.25 27.04
C PHE A 539 -23.76 -5.88 25.58
N PHE A 540 -22.68 -6.06 24.84
CA PHE A 540 -22.65 -5.67 23.43
C PHE A 540 -23.57 -6.55 22.57
N ILE A 541 -23.64 -7.87 22.86
CA ILE A 541 -24.57 -8.76 22.16
C ILE A 541 -26.01 -8.32 22.45
N GLY A 542 -26.38 -8.11 23.73
CA GLY A 542 -27.74 -7.67 24.08
C GLY A 542 -28.13 -6.34 23.44
N LYS A 543 -27.22 -5.37 23.39
CA LYS A 543 -27.46 -4.10 22.70
C LYS A 543 -27.58 -4.27 21.19
N ALA A 544 -26.74 -5.10 20.58
CA ALA A 544 -26.82 -5.37 19.14
C ALA A 544 -28.12 -6.08 18.76
N THR A 545 -28.52 -7.12 19.49
CA THR A 545 -29.78 -7.85 19.23
C THR A 545 -30.99 -6.96 19.44
N SER A 546 -30.98 -6.10 20.46
CA SER A 546 -32.04 -5.11 20.67
C SER A 546 -32.11 -4.10 19.53
N PHE A 547 -30.97 -3.60 19.05
CA PHE A 547 -30.91 -2.65 17.93
C PHE A 547 -31.46 -3.26 16.65
N ILE A 548 -31.02 -4.47 16.31
CA ILE A 548 -31.48 -5.20 15.12
C ILE A 548 -33.00 -5.36 15.21
N ARG A 549 -33.54 -5.83 16.34
CA ARG A 549 -34.98 -6.01 16.49
C ARG A 549 -35.79 -4.71 16.31
N THR A 550 -35.31 -3.57 16.83
CA THR A 550 -36.08 -2.32 16.77
C THR A 550 -36.03 -1.63 15.40
N HIS A 551 -34.96 -1.84 14.63
CA HIS A 551 -34.77 -1.21 13.31
C HIS A 551 -35.03 -2.16 12.13
N SER A 552 -35.52 -3.37 12.41
CA SER A 552 -35.97 -4.31 11.38
C SER A 552 -37.50 -4.28 11.25
N TYR A 553 -38.04 -5.09 10.35
CA TYR A 553 -39.48 -5.15 10.10
C TYR A 553 -40.31 -5.50 11.35
N PRO A 554 -41.45 -4.82 11.58
CA PRO A 554 -42.36 -5.15 12.66
C PRO A 554 -43.02 -6.52 12.41
N SER A 555 -43.46 -7.18 13.49
CA SER A 555 -44.17 -8.45 13.43
C SER A 555 -45.59 -8.28 12.86
N GLY A 556 -45.72 -8.21 11.53
CA GLY A 556 -46.97 -8.05 10.80
C GLY A 556 -46.85 -8.46 9.32
N PRO A 557 -47.97 -8.55 8.58
CA PRO A 557 -47.95 -8.91 7.16
C PRO A 557 -47.22 -7.86 6.33
N ILE A 558 -46.34 -8.31 5.45
CA ILE A 558 -45.48 -7.45 4.62
C ILE A 558 -46.29 -6.99 3.40
N ALA A 559 -46.33 -5.67 3.15
CA ALA A 559 -46.95 -5.10 1.96
C ALA A 559 -45.89 -4.96 0.84
N VAL A 560 -46.20 -5.44 -0.36
CA VAL A 560 -45.33 -5.30 -1.54
C VAL A 560 -45.48 -3.88 -2.11
N PRO A 561 -44.37 -3.17 -2.40
CA PRO A 561 -44.43 -1.86 -3.06
C PRO A 561 -45.03 -1.91 -4.47
N ASP A 562 -45.77 -0.87 -4.86
CA ASP A 562 -46.40 -0.77 -6.18
C ASP A 562 -45.34 -0.72 -7.31
N GLY A 563 -45.54 -1.50 -8.38
CA GLY A 563 -44.69 -1.49 -9.59
C GLY A 563 -43.55 -2.53 -9.63
N VAL A 564 -43.48 -3.45 -8.66
CA VAL A 564 -42.51 -4.57 -8.66
C VAL A 564 -43.07 -5.78 -9.40
N ASP A 565 -42.22 -6.49 -10.15
CA ASP A 565 -42.58 -7.74 -10.83
C ASP A 565 -43.10 -8.79 -9.82
N PRO A 566 -44.26 -9.45 -10.06
CA PRO A 566 -44.84 -10.44 -9.15
C PRO A 566 -43.88 -11.57 -8.72
N ASP A 567 -43.01 -12.03 -9.62
CA ASP A 567 -42.07 -13.11 -9.33
C ASP A 567 -40.95 -12.64 -8.39
N ILE A 568 -40.49 -11.39 -8.56
CA ILE A 568 -39.49 -10.76 -7.68
C ILE A 568 -40.10 -10.46 -6.31
N ALA A 569 -41.33 -9.96 -6.30
CA ALA A 569 -42.08 -9.67 -5.08
C ALA A 569 -42.29 -10.91 -4.20
N SER A 570 -42.67 -12.06 -4.79
CA SER A 570 -42.89 -13.29 -4.02
C SER A 570 -41.61 -13.84 -3.37
N ASN A 571 -40.49 -13.82 -4.09
CA ASN A 571 -39.19 -14.24 -3.57
C ASN A 571 -38.68 -13.29 -2.48
N TRP A 572 -38.93 -11.99 -2.65
CA TRP A 572 -38.60 -10.99 -1.64
C TRP A 572 -39.41 -11.19 -0.36
N VAL A 573 -40.74 -11.37 -0.45
CA VAL A 573 -41.58 -11.63 0.73
C VAL A 573 -41.09 -12.87 1.48
N ALA A 574 -40.81 -13.96 0.79
CA ALA A 574 -40.27 -15.18 1.40
C ALA A 574 -38.91 -14.93 2.11
N LEU A 575 -38.05 -14.11 1.52
CA LEU A 575 -36.77 -13.71 2.11
C LEU A 575 -36.99 -12.92 3.41
N ILE A 576 -37.84 -11.89 3.39
CA ILE A 576 -38.11 -11.05 4.55
C ILE A 576 -38.80 -11.82 5.67
N GLU A 577 -39.73 -12.73 5.36
CA GLU A 577 -40.35 -13.61 6.37
C GLU A 577 -39.31 -14.51 7.05
N SER A 578 -38.37 -15.08 6.28
CA SER A 578 -37.28 -15.88 6.83
C SER A 578 -36.34 -15.05 7.72
N GLU A 579 -36.11 -13.79 7.33
CA GLU A 579 -35.29 -12.84 8.06
C GLU A 579 -35.96 -12.43 9.38
N GLN A 580 -37.25 -12.10 9.35
CA GLN A 580 -38.04 -11.78 10.55
C GLN A 580 -38.01 -12.95 11.55
N ALA A 581 -38.19 -14.18 11.08
CA ALA A 581 -38.13 -15.37 11.92
C ALA A 581 -36.74 -15.49 12.58
N PHE A 582 -35.67 -15.33 11.82
CA PHE A 582 -34.29 -15.38 12.34
C PHE A 582 -34.00 -14.26 13.34
N ILE A 583 -34.38 -13.02 13.04
CA ILE A 583 -34.17 -11.84 13.89
C ILE A 583 -34.96 -11.99 15.20
N SER A 584 -36.19 -12.50 15.14
CA SER A 584 -37.00 -12.72 16.34
C SER A 584 -36.35 -13.72 17.31
N VAL A 585 -35.77 -14.80 16.78
CA VAL A 585 -35.03 -15.81 17.58
C VAL A 585 -33.79 -15.20 18.21
N ILE A 586 -32.99 -14.46 17.43
CA ILE A 586 -31.80 -13.77 17.94
C ILE A 586 -32.16 -12.73 19.00
N GLY A 587 -33.21 -11.94 18.75
CA GLY A 587 -33.73 -10.96 19.69
C GLY A 587 -34.14 -11.62 21.01
N ALA A 588 -34.89 -12.71 20.96
CA ALA A 588 -35.31 -13.46 22.15
C ALA A 588 -34.13 -14.04 22.94
N ILE A 589 -33.12 -14.57 22.24
CA ILE A 589 -31.87 -15.06 22.88
C ILE A 589 -31.12 -13.89 23.54
N GLY A 590 -31.04 -12.75 22.87
CA GLY A 590 -30.39 -11.55 23.40
C GLY A 590 -31.05 -11.02 24.66
N ASP A 591 -32.38 -10.88 24.64
CA ASP A 591 -33.19 -10.43 25.78
C ASP A 591 -33.07 -11.38 26.98
N LEU A 592 -32.91 -12.69 26.72
CA LEU A 592 -32.67 -13.69 27.75
C LEU A 592 -31.23 -13.67 28.27
N LEU A 593 -30.22 -13.64 27.41
CA LEU A 593 -28.82 -13.80 27.84
C LEU A 593 -28.26 -12.53 28.50
N TRP A 594 -28.69 -11.35 28.04
CA TRP A 594 -28.11 -10.08 28.44
C TRP A 594 -28.21 -9.80 29.95
N PRO A 595 -29.38 -9.82 30.61
CA PRO A 595 -29.46 -9.55 32.04
C PRO A 595 -28.93 -10.70 32.89
N TRP A 596 -29.07 -11.95 32.43
CA TRP A 596 -28.73 -13.13 33.22
C TRP A 596 -27.24 -13.45 33.27
N ILE A 597 -26.47 -13.26 32.19
CA ILE A 597 -25.02 -13.58 32.19
C ILE A 597 -24.25 -12.70 33.20
N PRO A 598 -24.33 -11.36 33.18
CA PRO A 598 -23.67 -10.49 34.15
C PRO A 598 -24.09 -10.81 35.59
N LEU A 599 -25.36 -11.12 35.81
CA LEU A 599 -25.90 -11.46 37.13
C LEU A 599 -25.31 -12.79 37.65
N LEU A 600 -25.23 -13.81 36.80
CA LEU A 600 -24.58 -15.09 37.15
C LEU A 600 -23.08 -14.93 37.39
N VAL A 601 -22.39 -14.14 36.56
CA VAL A 601 -20.97 -13.79 36.79
C VAL A 601 -20.81 -13.05 38.11
N TRP A 602 -21.73 -12.15 38.45
CA TRP A 602 -21.70 -11.41 39.70
C TRP A 602 -21.84 -12.33 40.92
N ILE A 603 -22.85 -13.21 40.91
CA ILE A 603 -23.07 -14.23 41.96
C ILE A 603 -21.82 -15.10 42.10
N PHE A 604 -21.23 -15.52 40.99
CA PHE A 604 -20.00 -16.32 40.99
C PHE A 604 -18.82 -15.56 41.61
N CYS A 605 -18.66 -14.27 41.28
CA CYS A 605 -17.61 -13.43 41.88
C CYS A 605 -17.84 -13.19 43.37
N ILE A 606 -19.08 -13.07 43.84
CA ILE A 606 -19.41 -12.97 45.26
C ILE A 606 -18.98 -14.25 46.00
N TYR A 607 -19.28 -15.42 45.43
CA TYR A 607 -18.85 -16.69 45.99
C TYR A 607 -17.32 -16.84 46.04
N GLU A 608 -16.62 -16.45 44.98
CA GLU A 608 -15.15 -16.45 44.98
C GLU A 608 -14.56 -15.44 45.99
N SER A 609 -15.16 -14.26 46.13
CA SER A 609 -14.78 -13.27 47.15
C SER A 609 -14.90 -13.83 48.56
N TYR A 610 -15.97 -14.58 48.84
CA TYR A 610 -16.14 -15.27 50.13
C TYR A 610 -15.04 -16.33 50.37
N LEU A 611 -14.68 -17.10 49.34
CA LEU A 611 -13.59 -18.09 49.45
C LEU A 611 -12.22 -17.44 49.66
N ILE A 612 -11.98 -16.31 49.00
CA ILE A 612 -10.77 -15.49 49.13
C ILE A 612 -10.64 -14.90 50.54
N LEU A 613 -11.74 -14.38 51.09
CA LEU A 613 -11.77 -13.78 52.42
C LEU A 613 -11.41 -14.81 53.51
N ASN A 614 -11.85 -16.06 53.32
CA ASN A 614 -11.68 -17.15 54.28
C ASN A 614 -10.45 -18.03 54.03
N ASP A 615 -9.55 -17.64 53.13
CA ASP A 615 -8.33 -18.41 52.75
C ASP A 615 -8.60 -19.85 52.28
N ARG A 616 -9.81 -20.14 51.81
CA ARG A 616 -10.23 -21.46 51.31
C ARG A 616 -10.31 -21.51 49.79
N TYR A 617 -9.65 -20.58 49.10
CA TYR A 617 -9.73 -20.51 47.66
C TYR A 617 -9.06 -21.72 46.99
N LYS A 618 -9.88 -22.69 46.61
CA LYS A 618 -9.60 -23.70 45.58
C LYS A 618 -10.43 -23.37 44.37
N ASP A 619 -9.82 -23.50 43.20
CA ASP A 619 -10.45 -23.11 41.95
C ASP A 619 -11.78 -23.88 41.72
N PRO A 620 -12.96 -23.22 41.86
CA PRO A 620 -14.24 -23.92 41.91
C PRO A 620 -14.65 -24.50 40.55
N ILE A 621 -14.06 -24.01 39.46
CA ILE A 621 -14.35 -24.44 38.08
C ILE A 621 -13.45 -25.60 37.65
N HIS A 622 -12.32 -25.85 38.33
CA HIS A 622 -11.36 -26.89 37.96
C HIS A 622 -11.99 -28.29 37.74
N PRO A 623 -12.86 -28.82 38.64
CA PRO A 623 -13.48 -30.14 38.42
C PRO A 623 -14.40 -30.16 37.18
N PHE A 624 -15.16 -29.08 36.94
CA PHE A 624 -15.98 -28.93 35.74
C PHE A 624 -15.14 -28.87 34.47
N LYS A 625 -13.99 -28.17 34.51
CA LYS A 625 -13.10 -28.03 33.36
C LYS A 625 -12.47 -29.35 32.94
N VAL A 626 -12.08 -30.18 33.91
CA VAL A 626 -11.57 -31.55 33.66
C VAL A 626 -12.66 -32.42 33.04
N LYS A 627 -13.88 -32.38 33.59
CA LYS A 627 -15.05 -33.12 33.06
C LYS A 627 -15.43 -32.67 31.66
N TYR A 628 -15.48 -31.37 31.40
CA TYR A 628 -15.73 -30.79 30.09
C TYR A 628 -14.64 -31.16 29.07
N HIS A 629 -13.35 -31.08 29.42
CA HIS A 629 -12.27 -31.50 28.52
C HIS A 629 -12.35 -33.00 28.19
N SER A 630 -12.76 -33.84 29.14
CA SER A 630 -12.94 -35.27 28.91
C SER A 630 -14.12 -35.59 27.97
N ILE A 631 -15.17 -34.79 28.01
CA ILE A 631 -16.33 -34.90 27.11
C ILE A 631 -15.95 -34.37 25.72
N LEU A 632 -15.31 -33.21 25.66
CA LEU A 632 -14.92 -32.59 24.39
C LEU A 632 -13.82 -33.40 23.67
N SER A 633 -12.93 -34.09 24.39
CA SER A 633 -11.97 -35.02 23.79
C SER A 633 -12.63 -36.29 23.26
N ARG A 634 -13.81 -36.68 23.79
CA ARG A 634 -14.63 -37.76 23.23
C ARG A 634 -15.39 -37.31 21.98
N ILE A 635 -15.89 -36.08 21.96
CA ILE A 635 -16.60 -35.49 20.81
C ILE A 635 -15.63 -35.09 19.67
N SER A 636 -14.41 -34.66 20.00
CA SER A 636 -13.35 -34.33 19.03
C SER A 636 -12.43 -35.50 18.69
N GLY A 637 -12.75 -36.70 19.17
CA GLY A 637 -12.15 -37.94 18.67
C GLY A 637 -12.51 -38.09 17.21
N SER A 638 -11.48 -38.12 16.35
CA SER A 638 -11.61 -38.32 14.90
C SER A 638 -12.58 -39.48 14.61
N PRO A 639 -13.55 -39.33 13.68
CA PRO A 639 -14.27 -40.48 13.16
C PRO A 639 -13.26 -41.46 12.56
N ASP A 640 -13.56 -42.76 12.70
CA ASP A 640 -12.68 -43.88 12.41
C ASP A 640 -11.97 -43.76 11.05
N LYS A 641 -10.64 -43.64 11.12
CA LYS A 641 -9.70 -43.66 9.98
C LYS A 641 -9.70 -44.97 9.17
N HIS A 642 -10.56 -45.92 9.51
CA HIS A 642 -10.64 -47.21 8.83
C HIS A 642 -11.46 -47.13 7.53
N SER A 643 -12.52 -46.31 7.49
CA SER A 643 -13.37 -46.11 6.29
C SER A 643 -12.62 -45.39 5.15
N GLU A 644 -11.89 -44.31 5.46
CA GLU A 644 -11.09 -43.57 4.47
C GLU A 644 -9.96 -44.40 3.86
N ARG A 645 -9.36 -45.32 4.62
CA ARG A 645 -8.25 -46.17 4.14
C ARG A 645 -8.72 -47.23 3.15
N THR A 646 -9.93 -47.76 3.30
CA THR A 646 -10.49 -48.80 2.44
C THR A 646 -10.97 -48.22 1.11
N ILE A 647 -11.63 -47.05 1.13
CA ILE A 647 -12.03 -46.32 -0.08
C ILE A 647 -10.78 -45.83 -0.85
N SER A 648 -9.78 -45.31 -0.14
CA SER A 648 -8.51 -44.89 -0.73
C SER A 648 -7.77 -46.06 -1.38
N ARG A 649 -7.72 -47.25 -0.77
CA ARG A 649 -7.07 -48.43 -1.36
C ARG A 649 -7.75 -48.89 -2.65
N ASN A 650 -9.07 -49.08 -2.64
CA ASN A 650 -9.81 -49.55 -3.82
C ASN A 650 -9.69 -48.58 -5.00
N MET A 651 -9.67 -47.28 -4.73
CA MET A 651 -9.47 -46.26 -5.77
C MET A 651 -8.02 -46.23 -6.27
N LYS A 652 -7.04 -46.43 -5.39
CA LYS A 652 -5.62 -46.46 -5.73
C LYS A 652 -5.26 -47.69 -6.57
N ASP A 653 -5.84 -48.86 -6.27
CA ASP A 653 -5.61 -50.11 -7.01
C ASP A 653 -6.24 -50.06 -8.43
N LYS A 654 -7.41 -49.42 -8.58
CA LYS A 654 -8.00 -49.12 -9.91
C LYS A 654 -7.18 -48.11 -10.70
N ILE A 655 -6.60 -47.11 -10.04
CA ILE A 655 -5.72 -46.12 -10.70
C ILE A 655 -4.38 -46.74 -11.08
N GLU A 656 -3.82 -47.63 -10.26
CA GLU A 656 -2.54 -48.31 -10.54
C GLU A 656 -2.65 -49.31 -11.71
N SER A 657 -3.76 -50.00 -11.87
CA SER A 657 -4.02 -50.85 -13.03
C SER A 657 -4.16 -50.05 -14.34
N PHE A 658 -4.83 -48.90 -14.32
CA PHE A 658 -4.87 -47.98 -15.47
C PHE A 658 -3.49 -47.36 -15.77
N ARG A 659 -2.70 -47.10 -14.72
CA ARG A 659 -1.35 -46.53 -14.81
C ARG A 659 -0.35 -47.50 -15.44
N ALA A 660 -0.43 -48.79 -15.13
CA ALA A 660 0.44 -49.82 -15.71
C ALA A 660 0.26 -49.93 -17.23
N ASN A 661 -0.97 -49.82 -17.73
CA ASN A 661 -1.27 -49.84 -19.17
C ASN A 661 -0.79 -48.57 -19.90
N SER A 662 -0.88 -47.41 -19.25
CA SER A 662 -0.43 -46.11 -19.80
C SER A 662 1.10 -45.98 -19.84
N ASP A 663 1.80 -46.42 -18.80
CA ASP A 663 3.26 -46.35 -18.71
C ASP A 663 3.96 -47.23 -19.77
N SER A 664 3.36 -48.35 -20.18
CA SER A 664 3.86 -49.23 -21.25
C SER A 664 3.82 -48.57 -22.64
N TRP A 665 2.78 -47.79 -22.93
CA TRP A 665 2.59 -47.15 -24.25
C TRP A 665 3.42 -45.86 -24.40
N LEU A 666 3.62 -45.08 -23.32
CA LEU A 666 4.26 -43.75 -23.38
C LEU A 666 5.79 -43.75 -23.24
N THR A 667 6.36 -44.74 -22.54
CA THR A 667 7.81 -44.78 -22.26
C THR A 667 8.64 -45.14 -23.49
N ILE A 668 8.07 -45.84 -24.48
CA ILE A 668 8.78 -46.31 -25.68
C ILE A 668 8.99 -45.19 -26.72
N ARG A 669 8.14 -44.14 -26.77
CA ARG A 669 8.22 -43.08 -27.79
C ARG A 669 8.86 -41.75 -27.34
N THR A 670 8.79 -41.39 -26.07
CA THR A 670 9.16 -40.02 -25.61
C THR A 670 10.59 -39.90 -25.05
N THR A 671 11.17 -41.00 -24.57
CA THR A 671 12.53 -41.03 -24.01
C THR A 671 13.63 -41.03 -25.10
N SER A 672 13.37 -41.60 -26.27
CA SER A 672 14.38 -41.72 -27.34
C SER A 672 14.60 -40.41 -28.12
N LEU A 673 13.54 -39.62 -28.34
CA LEU A 673 13.62 -38.37 -29.12
C LEU A 673 14.20 -37.22 -28.28
N SER A 674 13.71 -37.04 -27.05
CA SER A 674 14.19 -35.99 -26.13
C SER A 674 15.65 -36.23 -25.72
N GLY A 675 16.05 -37.48 -25.51
CA GLY A 675 17.43 -37.85 -25.21
C GLY A 675 18.40 -37.57 -26.37
N ARG A 676 17.99 -37.80 -27.63
CA ARG A 676 18.80 -37.50 -28.82
C ARG A 676 18.93 -35.99 -29.07
N LEU A 677 17.84 -35.23 -28.95
CA LEU A 677 17.84 -33.77 -29.11
C LEU A 677 18.66 -33.09 -28.01
N ARG A 678 18.54 -33.55 -26.75
CA ARG A 678 19.31 -33.02 -25.62
C ARG A 678 20.81 -33.29 -25.78
N LYS A 679 21.21 -34.54 -26.09
CA LYS A 679 22.63 -34.87 -26.34
C LYS A 679 23.24 -34.07 -27.51
N LYS A 680 22.49 -33.85 -28.59
CA LYS A 680 22.95 -33.06 -29.75
C LYS A 680 23.07 -31.58 -29.41
N GLY A 681 22.13 -31.03 -28.64
CA GLY A 681 22.19 -29.65 -28.13
C GLY A 681 23.33 -29.43 -27.15
N ASP A 682 23.50 -30.32 -26.18
CA ASP A 682 24.58 -30.27 -25.18
C ASP A 682 25.96 -30.34 -25.86
N TRP A 683 26.11 -31.18 -26.89
CA TRP A 683 27.33 -31.27 -27.69
C TRP A 683 27.66 -29.97 -28.45
N ILE A 684 26.66 -29.33 -29.06
CA ILE A 684 26.82 -28.03 -29.75
C ILE A 684 27.21 -26.93 -28.75
N LEU A 685 26.54 -26.88 -27.59
CA LEU A 685 26.77 -25.88 -26.54
C LEU A 685 28.16 -26.03 -25.90
N GLN A 686 28.62 -27.26 -25.70
CA GLN A 686 29.94 -27.54 -25.15
C GLN A 686 31.06 -27.15 -26.13
N LYS A 687 30.88 -27.41 -27.44
CA LYS A 687 31.83 -27.00 -28.49
C LYS A 687 31.92 -25.47 -28.66
N ALA A 688 30.86 -24.74 -28.31
CA ALA A 688 30.83 -23.27 -28.32
C ALA A 688 31.38 -22.61 -27.02
N GLY A 689 31.86 -23.39 -26.04
CA GLY A 689 32.31 -22.87 -24.74
C GLY A 689 31.17 -22.41 -23.81
N ILE A 690 29.93 -22.89 -24.06
CA ILE A 690 28.69 -22.54 -23.32
C ILE A 690 28.24 -23.73 -22.44
N GLY A 691 29.17 -24.64 -22.08
CA GLY A 691 28.86 -25.94 -21.47
C GLY A 691 28.05 -25.90 -20.17
N GLU A 692 28.18 -24.85 -19.34
CA GLU A 692 27.40 -24.66 -18.11
C GLU A 692 26.27 -23.63 -18.25
N GLY A 693 25.91 -23.27 -19.50
CA GLY A 693 24.85 -22.32 -19.81
C GLY A 693 25.17 -20.87 -19.41
N ARG A 694 24.11 -20.10 -19.12
CA ARG A 694 24.15 -18.65 -18.83
C ARG A 694 24.87 -18.22 -17.55
N ARG A 695 25.40 -19.17 -16.76
CA ARG A 695 26.15 -18.88 -15.52
C ARG A 695 27.61 -18.53 -15.78
N THR A 696 28.14 -18.93 -16.94
CA THR A 696 29.49 -18.57 -17.40
C THR A 696 29.48 -17.18 -18.04
N GLU A 697 30.62 -16.50 -18.04
CA GLU A 697 30.73 -15.18 -18.67
C GLU A 697 30.45 -15.23 -20.18
N SER A 698 31.02 -16.23 -20.86
CA SER A 698 30.81 -16.49 -22.30
C SER A 698 29.35 -16.80 -22.62
N GLY A 699 28.72 -17.68 -21.82
CA GLY A 699 27.32 -18.04 -21.98
C GLY A 699 26.36 -16.87 -21.72
N SER A 700 26.65 -16.04 -20.71
CA SER A 700 25.88 -14.81 -20.42
C SER A 700 25.98 -13.79 -21.55
N LYS A 701 27.18 -13.58 -22.12
CA LYS A 701 27.39 -12.71 -23.30
C LYS A 701 26.64 -13.23 -24.53
N ALA A 702 26.68 -14.54 -24.79
CA ALA A 702 25.97 -15.15 -25.92
C ALA A 702 24.44 -15.02 -25.77
N ALA A 703 23.89 -15.32 -24.58
CA ALA A 703 22.48 -15.17 -24.29
C ALA A 703 22.02 -13.72 -24.44
N PHE A 704 22.82 -12.75 -23.98
CA PHE A 704 22.55 -11.33 -24.17
C PHE A 704 22.47 -10.93 -25.64
N ARG A 705 23.45 -11.31 -26.48
CA ARG A 705 23.44 -11.00 -27.91
C ARG A 705 22.24 -11.61 -28.63
N LEU A 706 21.89 -12.85 -28.30
CA LEU A 706 20.74 -13.54 -28.87
C LEU A 706 19.42 -12.85 -28.48
N LEU A 707 19.23 -12.53 -27.19
CA LEU A 707 18.03 -11.84 -26.73
C LEU A 707 17.92 -10.43 -27.32
N LEU A 708 19.03 -9.69 -27.37
CA LEU A 708 19.06 -8.37 -27.97
C LEU A 708 18.70 -8.43 -29.46
N ALA A 709 19.26 -9.38 -30.21
CA ALA A 709 18.95 -9.55 -31.63
C ALA A 709 17.47 -9.88 -31.87
N LEU A 710 16.89 -10.79 -31.07
CA LEU A 710 15.47 -11.13 -31.15
C LEU A 710 14.57 -9.92 -30.86
N LEU A 711 14.89 -9.14 -29.83
CA LEU A 711 14.10 -7.97 -29.45
C LEU A 711 14.25 -6.83 -30.46
N LEU A 712 15.44 -6.62 -31.04
CA LEU A 712 15.63 -5.63 -32.13
C LEU A 712 14.89 -6.05 -33.40
N LEU A 713 14.90 -7.34 -33.76
CA LEU A 713 14.11 -7.86 -34.87
C LEU A 713 12.61 -7.59 -34.63
N PHE A 714 12.15 -7.75 -33.40
CA PHE A 714 10.77 -7.42 -33.02
C PHE A 714 10.44 -5.92 -33.15
N VAL A 715 11.35 -5.02 -32.76
CA VAL A 715 11.20 -3.55 -32.98
C VAL A 715 11.07 -3.23 -34.47
N VAL A 716 11.91 -3.86 -35.30
CA VAL A 716 11.85 -3.68 -36.76
C VAL A 716 10.52 -4.21 -37.32
N TRP A 717 10.07 -5.37 -36.84
CA TRP A 717 8.81 -5.99 -37.26
C TRP A 717 7.56 -5.20 -36.85
N LEU A 718 7.61 -4.37 -35.79
CA LEU A 718 6.42 -3.71 -35.25
C LEU A 718 5.60 -2.98 -36.33
N PRO A 719 4.33 -3.32 -36.54
CA PRO A 719 3.58 -2.79 -37.67
C PRO A 719 3.17 -1.33 -37.44
N VAL A 720 3.02 -0.61 -38.54
CA VAL A 720 2.61 0.80 -38.61
C VAL A 720 1.42 0.91 -39.55
N ASP A 721 0.54 1.85 -39.27
CA ASP A 721 -0.60 2.18 -40.13
C ASP A 721 -0.12 2.56 -41.55
N PRO A 722 -0.64 1.94 -42.61
CA PRO A 722 -0.34 2.31 -44.01
C PRO A 722 -1.02 3.65 -44.38
N ALA A 723 -0.64 4.74 -43.71
CA ALA A 723 -0.96 6.11 -44.12
C ALA A 723 0.00 6.61 -45.22
N SER A 724 -0.30 7.77 -45.81
CA SER A 724 0.45 8.37 -46.94
C SER A 724 1.97 8.50 -46.73
N ASN A 725 2.46 8.59 -45.48
CA ASN A 725 3.89 8.72 -45.14
C ASN A 725 4.38 7.62 -44.17
N PHE A 726 4.47 6.38 -44.65
CA PHE A 726 4.94 5.21 -43.87
C PHE A 726 6.28 5.46 -43.15
N MET A 727 7.26 6.06 -43.83
CA MET A 727 8.60 6.30 -43.28
C MET A 727 8.59 7.25 -42.07
N PHE A 728 7.77 8.30 -42.12
CA PHE A 728 7.61 9.24 -41.00
C PHE A 728 6.96 8.55 -39.81
N ALA A 729 5.86 7.82 -40.04
CA ALA A 729 5.13 7.14 -38.98
C ALA A 729 5.98 6.04 -38.30
N LYS A 730 6.76 5.28 -39.08
CA LYS A 730 7.73 4.30 -38.56
C LYS A 730 8.83 4.97 -37.75
N THR A 731 9.37 6.08 -38.23
CA THR A 731 10.42 6.83 -37.52
C THR A 731 9.92 7.41 -36.21
N LEU A 732 8.73 8.01 -36.20
CA LEU A 732 8.08 8.52 -34.99
C LEU A 732 7.87 7.41 -33.96
N GLN A 733 7.37 6.24 -34.39
CA GLN A 733 7.16 5.11 -33.51
C GLN A 733 8.48 4.58 -32.92
N VAL A 734 9.50 4.34 -33.75
CA VAL A 734 10.81 3.85 -33.27
C VAL A 734 11.45 4.86 -32.34
N SER A 735 11.37 6.15 -32.65
CA SER A 735 11.90 7.22 -31.79
C SER A 735 11.20 7.27 -30.43
N ASN A 736 9.87 7.09 -30.41
CA ASN A 736 9.11 6.97 -29.16
C ASN A 736 9.54 5.75 -28.34
N VAL A 737 9.70 4.58 -28.98
CA VAL A 737 10.16 3.34 -28.33
C VAL A 737 11.55 3.54 -27.72
N VAL A 738 12.48 4.12 -28.47
CA VAL A 738 13.87 4.35 -28.02
C VAL A 738 13.94 5.39 -26.90
N THR A 739 13.15 6.45 -26.96
CA THR A 739 13.09 7.46 -25.89
C THR A 739 12.56 6.85 -24.60
N PHE A 740 11.44 6.13 -24.68
CA PHE A 740 10.83 5.47 -23.53
C PHE A 740 11.74 4.38 -22.95
N LEU A 741 12.41 3.59 -23.81
CA LEU A 741 13.43 2.63 -23.42
C LEU A 741 14.56 3.31 -22.65
N SER A 742 15.06 4.44 -23.16
CA SER A 742 16.17 5.16 -22.53
C SER A 742 15.81 5.62 -21.11
N ILE A 743 14.61 6.18 -20.92
CA ILE A 743 14.10 6.60 -19.62
C ILE A 743 14.01 5.39 -18.66
N TYR A 744 13.31 4.33 -19.06
CA TYR A 744 13.12 3.14 -18.22
C TYR A 744 14.41 2.38 -17.94
N LEU A 745 15.36 2.41 -18.87
CA LEU A 745 16.68 1.82 -18.68
C LEU A 745 17.50 2.60 -17.65
N ILE A 746 17.53 3.94 -17.71
CA ILE A 746 18.24 4.75 -16.72
C ILE A 746 17.59 4.56 -15.33
N MET A 747 16.26 4.52 -15.24
CA MET A 747 15.55 4.18 -13.99
C MET A 747 15.92 2.79 -13.48
N SER A 748 15.96 1.79 -14.36
CA SER A 748 16.32 0.40 -14.01
C SER A 748 17.79 0.29 -13.58
N LEU A 749 18.70 1.04 -14.19
CA LEU A 749 20.11 1.11 -13.81
C LEU A 749 20.30 1.79 -12.44
N SER A 750 19.54 2.86 -12.16
CA SER A 750 19.50 3.47 -10.82
C SER A 750 19.00 2.48 -9.76
N LEU A 751 17.92 1.76 -10.05
CA LEU A 751 17.41 0.72 -9.16
C LEU A 751 18.41 -0.44 -9.02
N ASN A 752 19.13 -0.80 -10.08
CA ASN A 752 20.17 -1.82 -10.02
C ASN A 752 21.35 -1.40 -9.13
N LEU A 753 21.73 -0.12 -9.12
CA LEU A 753 22.76 0.38 -8.19
C LEU A 753 22.31 0.26 -6.73
N SER A 754 21.11 0.76 -6.41
CA SER A 754 20.60 0.72 -5.02
C SER A 754 20.24 -0.71 -4.60
N THR A 755 19.29 -1.35 -5.26
CA THR A 755 18.84 -2.69 -4.86
C THR A 755 19.79 -3.80 -5.32
N GLY A 756 20.20 -3.78 -6.59
CA GLY A 756 20.99 -4.87 -7.17
C GLY A 756 22.39 -4.99 -6.57
N TYR A 757 23.11 -3.88 -6.38
CA TYR A 757 24.50 -3.89 -5.91
C TYR A 757 24.64 -3.73 -4.39
N THR A 758 23.75 -3.00 -3.72
CA THR A 758 23.86 -2.77 -2.25
C THR A 758 22.91 -3.61 -1.39
N GLY A 759 21.89 -4.24 -2.00
CA GLY A 759 20.86 -4.98 -1.26
C GLY A 759 19.77 -4.10 -0.62
N LEU A 760 19.77 -2.79 -0.88
CA LEU A 760 18.74 -1.87 -0.38
C LEU A 760 17.47 -1.91 -1.25
N LEU A 761 16.40 -2.52 -0.75
CA LEU A 761 15.11 -2.61 -1.44
C LEU A 761 14.42 -1.24 -1.56
N ASN A 762 14.52 -0.63 -2.74
CA ASN A 762 13.94 0.69 -3.01
C ASN A 762 12.69 0.57 -3.89
N PHE A 763 11.51 0.50 -3.28
CA PHE A 763 10.24 0.58 -4.01
C PHE A 763 9.80 2.02 -4.30
N GLY A 764 10.51 3.02 -3.82
CA GLY A 764 10.20 4.44 -4.03
C GLY A 764 11.04 5.10 -5.10
N VAL A 765 11.55 4.41 -6.13
CA VAL A 765 12.38 5.04 -7.17
C VAL A 765 11.69 6.27 -7.80
N ILE A 766 10.36 6.22 -7.91
CA ILE A 766 9.53 7.33 -8.41
C ILE A 766 9.67 8.62 -7.60
N PHE A 767 9.98 8.55 -6.30
CA PHE A 767 10.25 9.72 -5.47
C PHE A 767 11.39 10.54 -6.07
N PHE A 768 12.53 9.90 -6.34
CA PHE A 768 13.72 10.56 -6.90
C PHE A 768 13.51 10.99 -8.36
N VAL A 769 12.81 10.17 -9.15
CA VAL A 769 12.42 10.52 -10.52
C VAL A 769 11.54 11.78 -10.52
N SER A 770 10.63 11.90 -9.57
CA SER A 770 9.72 13.04 -9.49
C SER A 770 10.43 14.32 -9.07
N ILE A 771 11.42 14.25 -8.18
CA ILE A 771 12.28 15.40 -7.87
C ILE A 771 12.94 15.93 -9.14
N GLY A 772 13.44 15.05 -10.01
CA GLY A 772 14.03 15.44 -11.30
C GLY A 772 13.02 16.01 -12.29
N ALA A 773 11.87 15.35 -12.45
CA ALA A 773 10.82 15.76 -13.37
C ALA A 773 10.22 17.13 -12.98
N ILE A 774 9.77 17.25 -11.73
CA ILE A 774 9.16 18.47 -11.19
C ILE A 774 10.22 19.57 -11.09
N GLY A 775 11.42 19.27 -10.59
CA GLY A 775 12.50 20.25 -10.45
C GLY A 775 12.86 20.90 -11.77
N VAL A 776 13.09 20.12 -12.83
CA VAL A 776 13.37 20.69 -14.16
C VAL A 776 12.15 21.41 -14.71
N GLY A 777 10.94 20.84 -14.59
CA GLY A 777 9.73 21.47 -15.12
C GLY A 777 9.43 22.83 -14.48
N VAL A 778 9.49 22.94 -13.15
CA VAL A 778 9.19 24.17 -12.41
C VAL A 778 10.30 25.20 -12.57
N LEU A 779 11.57 24.80 -12.49
CA LEU A 779 12.69 25.73 -12.61
C LEU A 779 12.82 26.32 -14.01
N THR A 780 12.54 25.54 -15.05
CA THR A 780 12.66 26.00 -16.45
C THR A 780 11.41 26.68 -16.99
N ALA A 781 10.24 26.48 -16.35
CA ALA A 781 9.02 27.17 -16.74
C ALA A 781 9.22 28.69 -16.66
N PRO A 782 8.69 29.45 -17.63
CA PRO A 782 8.82 30.91 -17.63
C PRO A 782 8.02 31.56 -16.48
N SER A 783 8.41 32.79 -16.11
CA SER A 783 7.88 33.50 -14.94
C SER A 783 6.42 33.94 -15.07
N ASP A 784 5.90 33.99 -16.30
CA ASP A 784 4.51 34.28 -16.62
C ASP A 784 3.54 33.17 -16.16
N VAL A 785 4.03 31.93 -16.03
CA VAL A 785 3.25 30.76 -15.59
C VAL A 785 3.66 30.24 -14.20
N ALA A 786 4.17 31.15 -13.35
CA ALA A 786 4.68 30.86 -12.00
C ALA A 786 5.91 29.93 -11.96
N GLY A 787 6.75 29.93 -13.01
CA GLY A 787 8.05 29.27 -13.03
C GLY A 787 9.22 30.23 -12.72
N TYR A 788 10.45 29.70 -12.68
CA TYR A 788 11.66 30.48 -12.33
C TYR A 788 12.51 30.91 -13.54
N GLY A 789 12.22 30.42 -14.74
CA GLY A 789 12.92 30.81 -15.98
C GLY A 789 14.40 30.40 -16.06
N TRP A 790 14.83 29.39 -15.30
CA TRP A 790 16.22 28.92 -15.31
C TRP A 790 16.56 28.23 -16.64
N PRO A 791 17.81 28.35 -17.12
CA PRO A 791 18.29 27.54 -18.23
C PRO A 791 18.26 26.04 -17.88
N ILE A 792 18.02 25.21 -18.90
CA ILE A 792 17.75 23.78 -18.73
C ILE A 792 18.89 23.01 -18.04
N ILE A 793 20.16 23.29 -18.39
CA ILE A 793 21.31 22.54 -17.85
C ILE A 793 21.53 22.83 -16.35
N PRO A 794 21.60 24.09 -15.88
CA PRO A 794 21.62 24.41 -14.45
C PRO A 794 20.44 23.81 -13.68
N ALA A 795 19.22 23.91 -14.21
CA ALA A 795 18.03 23.35 -13.57
C ALA A 795 18.13 21.82 -13.42
N LEU A 796 18.67 21.13 -14.43
CA LEU A 796 18.91 19.69 -14.40
C LEU A 796 19.94 19.30 -13.33
N LEU A 797 21.10 19.96 -13.30
CA LEU A 797 22.17 19.67 -12.34
C LEU A 797 21.71 19.96 -10.91
N PHE A 798 21.00 21.06 -10.70
CA PHE A 798 20.41 21.38 -9.40
C PHE A 798 19.40 20.32 -8.95
N SER A 799 18.49 19.90 -9.84
CA SER A 799 17.51 18.85 -9.53
C SER A 799 18.17 17.51 -9.20
N MET A 800 19.25 17.15 -9.90
CA MET A 800 20.06 15.96 -9.60
C MET A 800 20.73 16.06 -8.22
N LEU A 801 21.26 17.24 -7.87
CA LEU A 801 21.89 17.49 -6.58
C LEU A 801 20.89 17.41 -5.43
N VAL A 802 19.71 18.02 -5.59
CA VAL A 802 18.62 17.95 -4.60
C VAL A 802 18.19 16.49 -4.40
N ALA A 803 18.08 15.71 -5.47
CA ALA A 803 17.77 14.28 -5.36
C ALA A 803 18.90 13.49 -4.66
N ALA A 804 20.17 13.79 -4.94
CA ALA A 804 21.31 13.15 -4.28
C ALA A 804 21.34 13.44 -2.78
N ILE A 805 21.15 14.71 -2.38
CA ILE A 805 21.04 15.13 -0.97
C ILE A 805 19.85 14.43 -0.31
N SER A 806 18.70 14.39 -0.98
CA SER A 806 17.51 13.69 -0.48
C SER A 806 17.81 12.19 -0.27
N GLY A 807 18.48 11.55 -1.22
CA GLY A 807 18.89 10.15 -1.12
C GLY A 807 19.85 9.90 0.05
N TRP A 808 20.83 10.77 0.24
CA TRP A 808 21.78 10.68 1.36
C TRP A 808 21.06 10.83 2.70
N LEU A 809 20.21 11.85 2.83
CA LEU A 809 19.44 12.11 4.05
C LEU A 809 18.50 10.95 4.40
N LEU A 810 17.89 10.32 3.39
CA LEU A 810 17.01 9.18 3.59
C LEU A 810 17.72 7.92 4.06
N ALA A 811 19.00 7.75 3.74
CA ALA A 811 19.76 6.60 4.23
C ALA A 811 19.94 6.65 5.76
N TYR A 812 20.12 7.84 6.35
CA TYR A 812 20.36 8.02 7.80
C TYR A 812 19.28 7.41 8.72
N PRO A 813 17.99 7.75 8.58
CA PRO A 813 16.93 7.11 9.34
C PRO A 813 16.85 5.60 9.10
N THR A 814 17.13 5.19 7.87
CA THR A 814 16.65 3.91 7.35
C THR A 814 17.65 2.78 7.52
N ALA A 815 18.93 3.07 7.63
CA ALA A 815 19.95 2.05 7.88
C ALA A 815 19.86 1.40 9.27
N ARG A 816 19.09 1.98 10.19
CA ARG A 816 18.78 1.36 11.49
C ARG A 816 17.57 0.44 11.44
N LEU A 817 16.86 0.41 10.30
CA LEU A 817 15.64 -0.35 10.10
C LEU A 817 15.95 -1.61 9.28
N ARG A 818 15.14 -2.66 9.45
CA ARG A 818 15.18 -3.83 8.54
C ARG A 818 14.83 -3.39 7.12
N GLY A 819 15.36 -4.10 6.11
CA GLY A 819 15.16 -3.80 4.69
C GLY A 819 13.70 -3.56 4.29
N ASP A 820 12.76 -4.30 4.89
CA ASP A 820 11.32 -4.15 4.65
C ASP A 820 10.78 -2.74 5.00
N TYR A 821 11.27 -2.12 6.08
CA TYR A 821 10.84 -0.78 6.47
C TYR A 821 11.35 0.27 5.50
N PHE A 822 12.57 0.11 4.99
CA PHE A 822 13.12 1.00 3.96
C PHE A 822 12.26 0.94 2.68
N ALA A 823 11.87 -0.27 2.28
CA ALA A 823 10.97 -0.49 1.15
C ALA A 823 9.63 0.25 1.32
N VAL A 824 9.01 0.17 2.51
CA VAL A 824 7.73 0.84 2.81
C VAL A 824 7.88 2.37 2.84
N ILE A 825 8.94 2.89 3.47
CA ILE A 825 9.17 4.34 3.60
C ILE A 825 9.37 4.96 2.21
N THR A 826 10.14 4.31 1.35
CA THR A 826 10.42 4.83 0.00
C THR A 826 9.15 4.91 -0.85
N ILE A 827 8.25 3.93 -0.81
CA ILE A 827 6.95 4.02 -1.49
C ILE A 827 6.13 5.18 -0.94
N SER A 828 6.07 5.31 0.39
CA SER A 828 5.30 6.35 1.07
C SER A 828 5.77 7.75 0.66
N LEU A 829 7.08 7.96 0.49
CA LEU A 829 7.63 9.22 0.01
C LEU A 829 7.23 9.53 -1.43
N GLY A 830 7.20 8.54 -2.31
CA GLY A 830 6.69 8.72 -3.67
C GLY A 830 5.22 9.18 -3.67
N GLU A 831 4.42 8.60 -2.78
CA GLU A 831 3.02 8.96 -2.61
C GLU A 831 2.84 10.36 -2.02
N VAL A 832 3.67 10.74 -1.04
CA VAL A 832 3.71 12.09 -0.47
C VAL A 832 3.94 13.12 -1.57
N VAL A 833 4.97 12.95 -2.41
CA VAL A 833 5.25 13.91 -3.49
C VAL A 833 4.11 13.96 -4.51
N ARG A 834 3.45 12.83 -4.78
CA ARG A 834 2.28 12.80 -5.69
C ARG A 834 1.15 13.67 -5.19
N ILE A 835 0.81 13.54 -3.90
CA ILE A 835 -0.27 14.31 -3.29
C ILE A 835 0.16 15.78 -3.14
N LEU A 836 1.43 16.07 -2.83
CA LEU A 836 1.98 17.42 -2.83
C LEU A 836 1.84 18.07 -4.22
N LEU A 837 2.11 17.36 -5.32
CA LEU A 837 1.92 17.90 -6.68
C LEU A 837 0.45 18.26 -6.97
N SER A 838 -0.50 17.55 -6.35
CA SER A 838 -1.93 17.87 -6.43
C SER A 838 -2.35 19.03 -5.53
N GLY A 839 -1.72 19.20 -4.37
CA GLY A 839 -2.15 20.12 -3.31
C GLY A 839 -1.38 21.45 -3.25
N GLU A 840 -0.06 21.42 -3.44
CA GLU A 840 0.85 22.56 -3.24
C GLU A 840 0.94 23.46 -4.49
N PRO A 841 0.60 24.75 -4.39
CA PRO A 841 0.74 25.70 -5.50
C PRO A 841 2.19 25.90 -5.97
N LEU A 842 3.18 25.83 -5.07
CA LEU A 842 4.60 25.98 -5.40
C LEU A 842 5.13 24.90 -6.37
N LEU A 843 4.43 23.78 -6.46
CA LEU A 843 4.77 22.67 -7.35
C LEU A 843 3.95 22.69 -8.65
N LYS A 844 3.11 23.72 -8.86
CA LYS A 844 2.24 23.85 -10.03
C LYS A 844 2.70 25.01 -10.90
N THR A 845 2.75 24.78 -12.21
CA THR A 845 2.95 25.83 -13.21
C THR A 845 1.98 25.61 -14.36
N GLY A 846 1.35 26.67 -14.85
CA GLY A 846 0.36 26.53 -15.91
C GLY A 846 -0.39 27.82 -16.26
N THR A 847 -1.29 27.72 -17.23
CA THR A 847 -2.01 28.86 -17.82
C THR A 847 -3.10 29.46 -16.92
N THR A 848 -3.50 28.76 -15.87
CA THR A 848 -4.58 29.17 -14.94
C THR A 848 -4.19 28.83 -13.51
N GLN A 849 -4.63 29.62 -12.54
CA GLN A 849 -4.39 29.37 -11.11
C GLN A 849 -4.91 28.00 -10.59
N GLY A 850 -5.78 27.32 -11.36
CA GLY A 850 -6.27 25.96 -11.09
C GLY A 850 -5.58 24.82 -11.85
N ALA A 851 -4.49 25.07 -12.59
CA ALA A 851 -3.82 24.04 -13.37
C ALA A 851 -3.25 22.93 -12.45
N ILE A 852 -3.57 21.67 -12.75
CA ILE A 852 -3.03 20.52 -12.01
C ILE A 852 -1.70 20.10 -12.63
N GLY A 853 -0.64 20.17 -11.83
CA GLY A 853 0.70 19.72 -12.23
C GLY A 853 1.57 20.82 -12.87
N VAL A 854 2.59 20.40 -13.63
CA VAL A 854 3.57 21.31 -14.26
C VAL A 854 3.37 21.29 -15.78
N GLN A 855 3.18 22.46 -16.38
CA GLN A 855 2.93 22.64 -17.81
C GLN A 855 3.76 23.80 -18.38
N ARG A 856 3.81 23.92 -19.71
CA ARG A 856 4.47 25.02 -20.45
C ARG A 856 5.96 25.24 -20.13
N PHE A 857 6.68 24.18 -19.76
CA PHE A 857 8.14 24.23 -19.65
C PHE A 857 8.80 23.98 -21.02
N PRO A 858 9.91 24.68 -21.34
CA PRO A 858 10.61 24.52 -22.62
C PRO A 858 11.26 23.13 -22.72
N LYS A 859 11.19 22.51 -23.90
CA LYS A 859 11.91 21.26 -24.16
C LYS A 859 13.32 21.56 -24.68
N PRO A 860 14.32 20.73 -24.36
CA PRO A 860 15.70 20.98 -24.73
C PRO A 860 15.87 20.98 -26.26
N LEU A 861 16.54 22.01 -26.76
CA LEU A 861 16.88 22.17 -28.18
C LEU A 861 15.66 22.19 -29.12
N GLU A 862 14.42 22.35 -28.63
CA GLU A 862 13.20 22.35 -29.47
C GLU A 862 13.18 23.54 -30.43
N ALA A 863 13.56 24.73 -29.95
CA ALA A 863 13.71 25.92 -30.79
C ALA A 863 14.80 25.74 -31.86
N TRP A 864 15.95 25.16 -31.50
CA TRP A 864 17.02 24.89 -32.47
C TRP A 864 16.61 23.83 -33.52
N TRP A 865 15.84 22.82 -33.11
CA TRP A 865 15.38 21.74 -33.98
C TRP A 865 14.45 22.24 -35.08
N PHE A 866 13.48 23.11 -34.74
CA PHE A 866 12.47 23.62 -35.68
C PHE A 866 12.78 24.99 -36.30
N CYS A 867 13.45 25.90 -35.58
CA CYS A 867 13.75 27.26 -36.06
C CYS A 867 15.20 27.42 -36.58
N GLY A 868 16.09 26.44 -36.38
CA GLY A 868 17.48 26.50 -36.80
C GLY A 868 18.39 27.33 -35.89
N ARG A 869 19.47 27.91 -36.44
CA ARG A 869 20.41 28.75 -35.69
C ARG A 869 19.95 30.21 -35.71
N GLY A 870 19.35 30.69 -34.61
CA GLY A 870 18.97 32.10 -34.43
C GLY A 870 17.54 32.26 -33.90
N LYS A 871 17.22 33.45 -33.40
CA LYS A 871 15.85 33.83 -33.06
C LYS A 871 15.16 34.30 -34.35
N GLN A 872 14.12 33.60 -34.78
CA GLN A 872 13.34 33.95 -35.96
C GLN A 872 12.20 34.88 -35.55
N SER A 873 12.03 35.98 -36.27
CA SER A 873 10.98 36.98 -36.02
C SER A 873 9.98 36.98 -37.18
N ASP A 874 8.71 37.20 -36.84
CA ASP A 874 7.63 37.30 -37.82
C ASP A 874 7.68 38.65 -38.53
N GLU A 875 6.85 38.88 -39.54
CA GLU A 875 6.76 40.16 -40.27
C GLU A 875 6.50 41.36 -39.33
N ASN A 876 5.90 41.10 -38.16
CA ASN A 876 5.63 42.07 -37.09
C ASN A 876 6.74 42.22 -36.03
N GLY A 877 7.89 41.55 -36.19
CA GLY A 877 9.02 41.59 -35.25
C GLY A 877 8.85 40.77 -33.96
N LEU A 878 7.77 39.99 -33.83
CA LEU A 878 7.52 39.08 -32.70
C LEU A 878 8.31 37.76 -32.88
N GLU A 879 8.88 37.21 -31.81
CA GLU A 879 9.60 35.92 -31.85
C GLU A 879 8.64 34.78 -32.20
N LEU A 880 8.95 33.99 -33.24
CA LEU A 880 8.13 32.82 -33.62
C LEU A 880 8.21 31.74 -32.56
N SER A 881 7.07 31.11 -32.26
CA SER A 881 7.08 29.90 -31.44
C SER A 881 7.67 28.72 -32.24
N PRO A 882 8.25 27.70 -31.58
CA PRO A 882 8.73 26.50 -32.28
C PRO A 882 7.67 25.79 -33.12
N PHE A 883 6.38 25.96 -32.76
CA PHE A 883 5.26 25.45 -33.55
C PHE A 883 5.08 26.23 -34.86
N ASP A 884 5.24 27.55 -34.83
CA ASP A 884 5.13 28.40 -36.02
C ASP A 884 6.32 28.18 -36.95
N CYS A 885 7.54 28.03 -36.40
CA CYS A 885 8.73 27.69 -37.18
C CYS A 885 8.59 26.35 -37.92
N LYS A 886 7.94 25.36 -37.30
CA LYS A 886 7.74 24.03 -37.90
C LYS A 886 6.88 24.11 -39.17
N ASN A 887 5.92 25.03 -39.21
CA ASN A 887 4.95 25.15 -40.30
C ASN A 887 5.40 26.15 -41.38
N ASN A 888 6.42 26.97 -41.12
CA ASN A 888 6.94 27.94 -42.07
C ASN A 888 7.93 27.29 -43.05
N GLU A 889 7.55 27.23 -44.33
CA GLU A 889 8.37 26.57 -45.35
C GLU A 889 9.68 27.33 -45.68
N ALA A 890 9.78 28.62 -45.35
CA ALA A 890 10.94 29.44 -45.65
C ALA A 890 12.14 29.21 -44.71
N ILE A 891 11.95 28.48 -43.60
CA ILE A 891 12.98 28.27 -42.58
C ILE A 891 13.69 26.95 -42.82
N ASP A 892 14.99 27.01 -43.12
CA ASP A 892 15.86 25.83 -43.21
C ASP A 892 16.31 25.38 -41.81
N SER A 893 15.71 24.30 -41.31
CA SER A 893 15.91 23.78 -39.97
C SER A 893 16.51 22.37 -39.97
N ALA A 894 17.13 21.98 -38.85
CA ALA A 894 17.68 20.63 -38.67
C ALA A 894 16.59 19.55 -38.83
N ALA A 895 15.37 19.83 -38.38
CA ALA A 895 14.23 18.95 -38.60
C ALA A 895 13.91 18.76 -40.08
N ARG A 896 13.96 19.83 -40.88
CA ARG A 896 13.65 19.78 -42.32
C ARG A 896 14.72 19.04 -43.10
N THR A 897 15.99 19.38 -42.91
CA THR A 897 17.11 18.70 -43.58
C THR A 897 17.13 17.20 -43.31
N ILE A 898 16.90 16.77 -42.07
CA ILE A 898 16.81 15.35 -41.70
C ILE A 898 15.53 14.71 -42.29
N GLY A 899 14.43 15.45 -42.31
CA GLY A 899 13.17 15.00 -42.91
C GLY A 899 13.28 14.77 -44.41
N GLU A 900 13.98 15.64 -45.13
CA GLU A 900 14.27 15.50 -46.55
C GLU A 900 15.25 14.33 -46.80
N ALA A 901 16.31 14.22 -45.99
CA ALA A 901 17.29 13.13 -46.10
C ALA A 901 16.68 11.73 -45.90
N LEU A 902 15.65 11.62 -45.05
CA LEU A 902 14.95 10.37 -44.78
C LEU A 902 13.67 10.18 -45.63
N GLY A 903 13.38 11.12 -46.55
CA GLY A 903 12.27 11.02 -47.50
C GLY A 903 10.88 11.16 -46.87
N PHE A 904 10.72 12.01 -45.84
CA PHE A 904 9.45 12.17 -45.13
C PHE A 904 8.45 13.13 -45.80
N GLY A 905 8.92 14.05 -46.64
CA GLY A 905 8.10 15.12 -47.22
C GLY A 905 7.62 16.18 -46.22
N GLN A 906 8.09 16.11 -44.97
CA GLN A 906 7.77 17.04 -43.87
C GLN A 906 8.92 17.05 -42.85
N PRO A 907 9.02 18.05 -41.95
CA PRO A 907 10.06 18.10 -40.92
C PRO A 907 10.05 16.89 -40.00
N ALA A 908 11.24 16.39 -39.63
CA ALA A 908 11.43 15.26 -38.74
C ALA A 908 10.82 15.49 -37.35
N PRO A 909 10.23 14.46 -36.71
CA PRO A 909 9.57 14.62 -35.43
C PRO A 909 10.58 14.90 -34.32
N TYR A 910 10.23 15.78 -33.37
CA TYR A 910 11.08 16.11 -32.22
C TYR A 910 11.49 14.88 -31.38
N TYR A 911 10.62 13.87 -31.32
CA TYR A 911 10.93 12.60 -30.64
C TYR A 911 12.18 11.91 -31.19
N LEU A 912 12.56 12.13 -32.45
CA LEU A 912 13.82 11.61 -33.02
C LEU A 912 15.04 12.23 -32.33
N LEU A 913 15.04 13.56 -32.14
CA LEU A 913 16.09 14.25 -31.40
C LEU A 913 16.15 13.76 -29.95
N LEU A 914 14.99 13.64 -29.30
CA LEU A 914 14.90 13.16 -27.92
C LEU A 914 15.38 11.72 -27.78
N ALA A 915 15.16 10.86 -28.79
CA ALA A 915 15.68 9.50 -28.83
C ALA A 915 17.21 9.46 -28.93
N ILE A 916 17.81 10.29 -29.79
CA ILE A 916 19.27 10.40 -29.93
C ILE A 916 19.87 10.89 -28.61
N MET A 917 19.31 11.94 -28.02
CA MET A 917 19.72 12.44 -26.71
C MET A 917 19.60 11.35 -25.64
N GLY A 918 18.47 10.64 -25.59
CA GLY A 918 18.23 9.53 -24.66
C GLY A 918 19.29 8.43 -24.75
N LEU A 919 19.66 8.02 -25.96
CA LEU A 919 20.73 7.03 -26.18
C LEU A 919 22.10 7.54 -25.70
N ILE A 920 22.43 8.80 -25.97
CA ILE A 920 23.66 9.43 -25.48
C ILE A 920 23.67 9.45 -23.95
N CYS A 921 22.57 9.85 -23.33
CA CYS A 921 22.38 9.84 -21.88
C CYS A 921 22.57 8.43 -21.29
N VAL A 922 21.97 7.40 -21.91
CA VAL A 922 22.15 6.00 -21.52
C VAL A 922 23.62 5.59 -21.59
N MET A 923 24.32 5.93 -22.68
CA MET A 923 25.74 5.58 -22.84
C MET A 923 26.61 6.23 -21.76
N ILE A 924 26.36 7.50 -21.44
CA ILE A 924 27.06 8.23 -20.38
C ILE A 924 26.81 7.56 -19.02
N VAL A 925 25.55 7.32 -18.65
CA VAL A 925 25.18 6.69 -17.37
C VAL A 925 25.76 5.27 -17.28
N TRP A 926 25.68 4.49 -18.37
CA TRP A 926 26.23 3.15 -18.42
C TRP A 926 27.75 3.16 -18.22
N ARG A 927 28.46 4.07 -18.88
CA ARG A 927 29.92 4.20 -18.75
C ARG A 927 30.32 4.60 -17.34
N ALA A 928 29.62 5.57 -16.76
CA ALA A 928 29.84 6.03 -15.39
C ALA A 928 29.62 4.91 -14.37
N LEU A 929 28.50 4.18 -14.47
CA LEU A 929 28.22 3.05 -13.60
C LEU A 929 29.21 1.90 -13.77
N SER A 930 29.61 1.60 -15.01
CA SER A 930 30.62 0.56 -15.28
C SER A 930 31.96 0.88 -14.61
N MET A 931 32.36 2.16 -14.67
CA MET A 931 33.55 2.64 -13.95
C MET A 931 33.38 2.50 -12.43
N LEU A 932 32.23 2.91 -11.90
CA LEU A 932 31.92 2.84 -10.48
C LEU A 932 31.90 1.41 -9.94
N TYR A 933 31.37 0.44 -10.69
CA TYR A 933 31.33 -0.97 -10.31
C TYR A 933 32.70 -1.65 -10.35
N SER A 934 33.58 -1.24 -11.27
CA SER A 934 34.96 -1.72 -11.31
C SER A 934 35.85 -1.14 -10.21
N SER A 935 35.42 -0.06 -9.58
CA SER A 935 36.17 0.62 -8.52
C SER A 935 36.17 -0.17 -7.20
N PRO A 936 37.11 0.11 -6.26
CA PRO A 936 37.09 -0.46 -4.92
C PRO A 936 35.75 -0.28 -4.19
N TRP A 937 35.10 0.87 -4.38
CA TRP A 937 33.80 1.16 -3.79
C TRP A 937 32.71 0.19 -4.27
N GLY A 938 32.70 -0.16 -5.56
CA GLY A 938 31.78 -1.16 -6.11
C GLY A 938 31.97 -2.56 -5.50
N ARG A 939 33.21 -2.94 -5.17
CA ARG A 939 33.50 -4.22 -4.50
C ARG A 939 32.98 -4.24 -3.05
N ILE A 940 33.13 -3.13 -2.33
CA ILE A 940 32.60 -2.97 -0.97
C ILE A 940 31.07 -3.07 -0.96
N LEU A 941 30.39 -2.46 -1.94
CA LEU A 941 28.93 -2.57 -2.05
C LEU A 941 28.47 -4.02 -2.24
N ARG A 942 29.18 -4.78 -3.09
CA ARG A 942 28.89 -6.21 -3.27
C ARG A 942 29.11 -7.01 -2.00
N SER A 943 30.17 -6.75 -1.23
CA SER A 943 30.38 -7.45 0.05
C SER A 943 29.28 -7.10 1.07
N ILE A 944 28.84 -5.83 1.12
CA ILE A 944 27.70 -5.39 1.95
C ILE A 944 26.41 -6.13 1.58
N ARG A 945 26.16 -6.32 0.27
CA ARG A 945 24.96 -7.04 -0.20
C ARG A 945 24.96 -8.50 0.19
N GLU A 946 26.11 -9.18 0.09
CA GLU A 946 26.21 -10.60 0.41
C GLU A 946 26.12 -10.85 1.92
N ASP A 947 26.87 -10.09 2.71
CA ASP A 947 26.83 -10.16 4.17
C ASP A 947 27.29 -8.82 4.79
N GLU A 948 26.31 -8.05 5.26
CA GLU A 948 26.53 -6.76 5.90
C GLU A 948 27.33 -6.89 7.20
N ASP A 949 27.08 -7.92 8.00
CA ASP A 949 27.76 -8.10 9.28
C ASP A 949 29.23 -8.41 9.02
N VAL A 950 29.55 -9.29 8.06
CA VAL A 950 30.95 -9.59 7.67
C VAL A 950 31.65 -8.33 7.17
N ALA A 951 31.00 -7.52 6.33
CA ALA A 951 31.57 -6.27 5.85
C ALA A 951 31.90 -5.28 6.99
N GLN A 952 31.04 -5.20 8.01
CA GLN A 952 31.29 -4.39 9.21
C GLN A 952 32.48 -4.91 10.03
N HIS A 953 32.64 -6.23 10.19
CA HIS A 953 33.78 -6.82 10.91
C HIS A 953 35.12 -6.57 10.20
N HIS A 954 35.10 -6.39 8.87
CA HIS A 954 36.26 -5.96 8.09
C HIS A 954 36.58 -4.45 8.19
N GLY A 955 35.84 -3.70 9.01
CA GLY A 955 36.07 -2.27 9.26
C GLY A 955 35.47 -1.33 8.23
N HIS A 956 34.61 -1.82 7.32
CA HIS A 956 33.89 -0.96 6.38
C HIS A 956 32.67 -0.32 7.05
N ASP A 957 32.54 1.00 6.91
CA ASP A 957 31.36 1.72 7.37
C ASP A 957 30.20 1.50 6.38
N VAL A 958 29.43 0.45 6.64
CA VAL A 958 28.29 0.07 5.79
C VAL A 958 27.29 1.21 5.64
N MET A 959 27.17 2.06 6.65
CA MET A 959 26.19 3.11 6.63
C MET A 959 26.51 4.19 5.59
N THR A 960 27.71 4.76 5.64
CA THR A 960 28.13 5.79 4.68
C THR A 960 28.17 5.24 3.25
N HIS A 961 28.57 3.98 3.05
CA HIS A 961 28.56 3.35 1.74
C HIS A 961 27.14 3.18 1.17
N LYS A 962 26.18 2.72 2.00
CA LYS A 962 24.76 2.65 1.64
C LYS A 962 24.17 4.03 1.33
N ALA A 963 24.50 5.04 2.13
CA ALA A 963 24.06 6.41 1.93
C ALA A 963 24.59 7.02 0.62
N ALA A 964 25.89 6.83 0.34
CA ALA A 964 26.52 7.26 -0.90
C ALA A 964 25.88 6.57 -2.11
N ALA A 965 25.63 5.27 -2.03
CA ALA A 965 25.01 4.52 -3.12
C ALA A 965 23.58 4.97 -3.39
N LEU A 966 22.80 5.22 -2.33
CA LEU A 966 21.45 5.76 -2.46
C LEU A 966 21.47 7.16 -3.07
N ALA A 967 22.38 8.04 -2.65
CA ALA A 967 22.54 9.39 -3.21
C ALA A 967 22.88 9.37 -4.71
N VAL A 968 23.85 8.55 -5.13
CA VAL A 968 24.22 8.42 -6.55
C VAL A 968 23.06 7.82 -7.35
N SER A 969 22.36 6.81 -6.81
CA SER A 969 21.19 6.23 -7.48
C SER A 969 20.06 7.26 -7.63
N ALA A 970 19.83 8.10 -6.61
CA ALA A 970 18.81 9.14 -6.61
C ALA A 970 19.11 10.21 -7.67
N ALA A 971 20.38 10.62 -7.83
CA ALA A 971 20.79 11.55 -8.88
C ALA A 971 20.51 10.98 -10.29
N ILE A 972 20.83 9.71 -10.51
CA ILE A 972 20.57 9.03 -11.79
C ILE A 972 19.06 8.87 -12.06
N ALA A 973 18.27 8.59 -11.02
CA ALA A 973 16.81 8.53 -11.12
C ALA A 973 16.20 9.90 -11.45
N ALA A 974 16.67 10.98 -10.81
CA ALA A 974 16.24 12.33 -11.12
C ALA A 974 16.59 12.73 -12.57
N PHE A 975 17.76 12.32 -13.06
CA PHE A 975 18.14 12.52 -14.45
C PHE A 975 17.18 11.82 -15.42
N ALA A 976 16.75 10.59 -15.12
CA ALA A 976 15.70 9.91 -15.89
C ALA A 976 14.35 10.64 -15.81
N GLY A 977 14.03 11.23 -14.65
CA GLY A 977 12.83 12.04 -14.44
C GLY A 977 12.78 13.29 -15.30
N ALA A 978 13.91 13.98 -15.46
CA ALA A 978 13.99 15.14 -16.36
C ALA A 978 13.73 14.74 -17.83
N LEU A 979 14.34 13.65 -18.30
CA LEU A 979 14.05 13.09 -19.63
C LEU A 979 12.58 12.70 -19.76
N PHE A 980 11.98 12.16 -18.69
CA PHE A 980 10.58 11.77 -18.68
C PHE A 980 9.63 12.98 -18.73
N ALA A 981 9.98 14.09 -18.08
CA ALA A 981 9.24 15.34 -18.19
C ALA A 981 9.21 15.87 -19.63
N TRP A 982 10.35 15.86 -20.32
CA TRP A 982 10.41 16.28 -21.72
C TRP A 982 9.66 15.33 -22.68
N TYR A 983 9.63 14.03 -22.36
CA TYR A 983 8.85 13.04 -23.11
C TYR A 983 7.33 13.25 -22.94
N LEU A 984 6.87 13.51 -21.71
CA LEU A 984 5.45 13.71 -21.41
C LEU A 984 4.94 15.10 -21.84
N GLY A 985 5.78 16.13 -21.80
CA GLY A 985 5.43 17.52 -22.13
C GLY A 985 4.48 18.22 -21.13
N SER A 986 3.85 17.45 -20.24
CA SER A 986 3.07 17.93 -19.10
C SER A 986 3.18 16.92 -17.96
N LEU A 987 3.34 17.39 -16.73
CA LEU A 987 3.51 16.55 -15.55
C LEU A 987 2.22 16.55 -14.73
N GLN A 988 1.44 15.49 -14.82
CA GLN A 988 0.23 15.29 -14.01
C GLN A 988 0.50 14.31 -12.85
N PRO A 989 -0.11 14.47 -11.66
CA PRO A 989 0.08 13.54 -10.53
C PRO A 989 -0.11 12.05 -10.86
N SER A 990 -0.89 11.73 -11.89
CA SER A 990 -1.12 10.35 -12.35
C SER A 990 0.14 9.61 -12.82
N PHE A 991 1.18 10.29 -13.34
CA PHE A 991 2.41 9.60 -13.79
C PHE A 991 3.21 9.03 -12.59
N MET A 992 3.04 9.61 -11.40
CA MET A 992 3.75 9.23 -10.19
C MET A 992 3.09 8.06 -9.45
N GLN A 993 1.93 7.59 -9.92
CA GLN A 993 1.26 6.44 -9.32
C GLN A 993 2.19 5.21 -9.36
N PRO A 994 2.52 4.57 -8.21
CA PRO A 994 3.45 3.45 -8.18
C PRO A 994 3.09 2.30 -9.13
N SER A 995 1.80 2.08 -9.34
CA SER A 995 1.25 1.06 -10.25
C SER A 995 1.54 1.31 -11.72
N ARG A 996 1.76 2.55 -12.14
CA ARG A 996 1.99 2.93 -13.54
C ARG A 996 3.48 3.00 -13.90
N THR A 997 4.36 3.33 -12.94
CA THR A 997 5.78 3.59 -13.23
C THR A 997 6.72 2.70 -12.41
N THR A 998 6.76 2.85 -11.09
CA THR A 998 7.65 2.08 -10.21
C THR A 998 7.57 0.58 -10.46
N PHE A 999 6.36 0.01 -10.56
CA PHE A 999 6.19 -1.44 -10.70
C PHE A 999 6.64 -1.96 -12.07
N LEU A 1000 6.59 -1.13 -13.11
CA LEU A 1000 7.15 -1.44 -14.41
C LEU A 1000 8.69 -1.45 -14.38
N VAL A 1001 9.30 -0.50 -13.66
CA VAL A 1001 10.76 -0.48 -13.45
C VAL A 1001 11.20 -1.71 -12.64
N TRP A 1002 10.43 -2.08 -11.62
CA TRP A 1002 10.67 -3.32 -10.88
C TRP A 1002 10.48 -4.57 -11.73
N ALA A 1003 9.48 -4.62 -12.60
CA ALA A 1003 9.31 -5.70 -13.55
C ALA A 1003 10.54 -5.82 -14.47
N ALA A 1004 11.01 -4.69 -15.03
CA ALA A 1004 12.22 -4.65 -15.84
C ALA A 1004 13.46 -5.14 -15.07
N PHE A 1005 13.64 -4.71 -13.83
CA PHE A 1005 14.73 -5.14 -12.95
C PHE A 1005 14.69 -6.65 -12.67
N VAL A 1006 13.52 -7.18 -12.31
CA VAL A 1006 13.31 -8.60 -11.98
C VAL A 1006 13.51 -9.50 -13.20
N ILE A 1007 12.96 -9.10 -14.34
CA ILE A 1007 13.13 -9.82 -15.61
C ILE A 1007 14.59 -9.79 -16.03
N GLY A 1008 15.25 -8.64 -15.92
CA GLY A 1008 16.65 -8.46 -16.32
C GLY A 1008 17.62 -9.29 -15.48
N GLY A 1009 17.46 -9.26 -14.15
CA GLY A 1009 18.31 -9.96 -13.18
C GLY A 1009 19.19 -9.01 -12.38
N ALA A 1010 19.07 -9.09 -11.05
CA ALA A 1010 19.78 -8.22 -10.12
C ALA A 1010 21.31 -8.29 -10.28
N GLY A 1011 21.98 -7.14 -10.19
CA GLY A 1011 23.44 -7.04 -10.27
C GLY A 1011 24.02 -7.01 -11.69
N ASN A 1012 23.19 -7.15 -12.74
CA ASN A 1012 23.67 -7.19 -14.14
C ASN A 1012 23.06 -6.10 -15.03
N ASN A 1013 23.88 -5.11 -15.42
CA ASN A 1013 23.45 -4.01 -16.30
C ASN A 1013 22.97 -4.50 -17.68
N ARG A 1014 23.56 -5.56 -18.24
CA ARG A 1014 23.11 -6.15 -19.52
C ARG A 1014 21.73 -6.79 -19.38
N GLY A 1015 21.47 -7.39 -18.23
CA GLY A 1015 20.13 -7.83 -17.83
C GLY A 1015 19.13 -6.67 -17.81
N MET A 1016 19.50 -5.54 -17.20
CA MET A 1016 18.63 -4.35 -17.13
C MET A 1016 18.20 -3.84 -18.50
N LEU A 1017 19.10 -3.84 -19.49
CA LEU A 1017 18.75 -3.45 -20.87
C LEU A 1017 17.68 -4.38 -21.47
N ILE A 1018 17.86 -5.70 -21.34
CA ILE A 1018 16.89 -6.68 -21.86
C ILE A 1018 15.55 -6.55 -21.12
N GLY A 1019 15.58 -6.41 -19.80
CA GLY A 1019 14.38 -6.23 -18.98
C GLY A 1019 13.61 -4.95 -19.34
N ALA A 1020 14.31 -3.81 -19.46
CA ALA A 1020 13.71 -2.55 -19.87
C ALA A 1020 13.13 -2.64 -21.29
N LEU A 1021 13.84 -3.29 -22.22
CA LEU A 1021 13.38 -3.48 -23.59
C LEU A 1021 12.11 -4.33 -23.67
N ILE A 1022 12.01 -5.41 -22.89
CA ILE A 1022 10.78 -6.24 -22.83
C ILE A 1022 9.59 -5.42 -22.31
N ILE A 1023 9.77 -4.67 -21.21
CA ILE A 1023 8.70 -3.86 -20.62
C ILE A 1023 8.27 -2.72 -21.54
N THR A 1024 9.23 -2.02 -22.14
CA THR A 1024 8.95 -0.98 -23.14
C THR A 1024 8.23 -1.56 -24.36
N LEU A 1025 8.69 -2.68 -24.92
CA LEU A 1025 8.01 -3.31 -26.06
C LEU A 1025 6.58 -3.72 -25.73
N ASN A 1026 6.35 -4.29 -24.54
CA ASN A 1026 5.01 -4.63 -24.07
C ASN A 1026 4.07 -3.42 -24.01
N GLU A 1027 4.57 -2.26 -23.54
CA GLU A 1027 3.83 -0.99 -23.55
C GLU A 1027 3.32 -0.63 -24.96
N PHE A 1028 4.24 -0.64 -25.93
CA PHE A 1028 3.92 -0.23 -27.30
C PHE A 1028 3.02 -1.23 -28.03
N VAL A 1029 3.24 -2.53 -27.85
CA VAL A 1029 2.39 -3.57 -28.45
C VAL A 1029 0.95 -3.43 -27.96
N ILE A 1030 0.76 -3.20 -26.66
CA ILE A 1030 -0.60 -3.09 -26.12
C ILE A 1030 -1.27 -1.79 -26.55
N ASN A 1031 -0.56 -0.66 -26.56
CA ASN A 1031 -1.13 0.59 -27.07
C ASN A 1031 -1.52 0.47 -28.55
N ARG A 1032 -0.79 -0.34 -29.34
CA ARG A 1032 -1.17 -0.66 -30.72
C ARG A 1032 -2.38 -1.59 -30.80
N LEU A 1033 -2.48 -2.61 -29.95
CA LEU A 1033 -3.68 -3.45 -29.89
C LEU A 1033 -4.93 -2.64 -29.49
N VAL A 1034 -4.80 -1.67 -28.58
CA VAL A 1034 -5.89 -0.75 -28.21
C VAL A 1034 -6.35 0.07 -29.41
N ALA A 1035 -5.40 0.64 -30.17
CA ALA A 1035 -5.73 1.34 -31.41
C ALA A 1035 -6.32 0.40 -32.47
N ALA A 1036 -5.91 -0.87 -32.50
CA ALA A 1036 -6.44 -1.85 -33.43
C ALA A 1036 -7.88 -2.26 -33.14
N GLN A 1037 -8.37 -2.09 -31.91
CA GLN A 1037 -9.78 -2.33 -31.57
C GLN A 1037 -10.73 -1.30 -32.19
N SER A 1038 -10.27 -0.08 -32.51
CA SER A 1038 -11.16 0.99 -32.98
C SER A 1038 -11.41 1.02 -34.49
N SER A 1039 -10.55 0.40 -35.30
CA SER A 1039 -10.71 0.35 -36.76
C SER A 1039 -10.12 -0.92 -37.36
N ALA A 1040 -10.86 -1.54 -38.30
CA ALA A 1040 -10.42 -2.71 -39.05
C ALA A 1040 -9.22 -2.46 -39.97
N SER A 1041 -8.93 -1.20 -40.32
CA SER A 1041 -7.78 -0.83 -41.14
C SER A 1041 -6.45 -0.89 -40.39
N GLN A 1042 -6.49 -0.95 -39.06
CA GLN A 1042 -5.29 -0.91 -38.23
C GLN A 1042 -4.59 -2.28 -38.19
N PRO A 1043 -3.24 -2.29 -38.14
CA PRO A 1043 -2.50 -3.54 -38.00
C PRO A 1043 -2.79 -4.21 -36.66
N LEU A 1044 -2.82 -5.55 -36.66
CA LEU A 1044 -3.18 -6.40 -35.51
C LEU A 1044 -4.69 -6.40 -35.15
N HIS A 1045 -5.58 -5.84 -35.99
CA HIS A 1045 -7.02 -5.88 -35.74
C HIS A 1045 -7.55 -7.31 -35.51
N GLU A 1046 -7.20 -8.26 -36.39
CA GLU A 1046 -7.58 -9.68 -36.25
C GLU A 1046 -7.11 -10.30 -34.91
N LEU A 1047 -5.92 -9.91 -34.45
CA LEU A 1047 -5.41 -10.37 -33.16
C LEU A 1047 -6.20 -9.73 -32.00
N ALA A 1048 -6.56 -8.45 -32.10
CA ALA A 1048 -7.39 -7.78 -31.10
C ALA A 1048 -8.78 -8.44 -31.01
N VAL A 1049 -9.42 -8.70 -32.14
CA VAL A 1049 -10.70 -9.44 -32.22
C VAL A 1049 -10.57 -10.86 -31.66
N ALA A 1050 -9.48 -11.57 -31.94
CA ALA A 1050 -9.22 -12.88 -31.35
C ALA A 1050 -9.09 -12.83 -29.81
N ILE A 1051 -8.48 -11.76 -29.27
CA ILE A 1051 -8.40 -11.57 -27.82
C ILE A 1051 -9.79 -11.25 -27.24
N ASP A 1052 -10.57 -10.39 -27.90
CA ASP A 1052 -11.93 -10.03 -27.49
C ASP A 1052 -12.85 -11.26 -27.49
N THR A 1053 -12.78 -12.12 -28.49
CA THR A 1053 -13.57 -13.36 -28.57
C THR A 1053 -13.21 -14.38 -27.48
N VAL A 1054 -11.92 -14.58 -27.20
CA VAL A 1054 -11.47 -15.45 -26.10
C VAL A 1054 -11.89 -14.88 -24.75
N PHE A 1055 -11.81 -13.55 -24.58
CA PHE A 1055 -12.23 -12.88 -23.37
C PHE A 1055 -13.74 -12.98 -23.17
N ALA A 1056 -14.54 -12.73 -24.21
CA ALA A 1056 -15.99 -12.88 -24.19
C ALA A 1056 -16.37 -14.32 -23.80
N TRP A 1057 -15.75 -15.33 -24.40
CA TRP A 1057 -15.95 -16.74 -24.02
C TRP A 1057 -15.63 -17.00 -22.55
N LEU A 1058 -14.55 -16.43 -22.01
CA LEU A 1058 -14.19 -16.59 -20.59
C LEU A 1058 -15.23 -15.98 -19.64
N VAL A 1059 -15.88 -14.90 -20.06
CA VAL A 1059 -16.85 -14.12 -19.28
C VAL A 1059 -18.25 -14.72 -19.34
N THR A 1060 -18.68 -15.19 -20.51
CA THR A 1060 -20.03 -15.71 -20.76
C THR A 1060 -20.15 -17.21 -20.48
N GLU A 1061 -19.07 -17.98 -20.71
CA GLU A 1061 -19.07 -19.45 -20.61
C GLU A 1061 -18.07 -19.98 -19.54
N PRO A 1062 -18.12 -19.50 -18.28
CA PRO A 1062 -17.17 -19.93 -17.24
C PRO A 1062 -17.28 -21.43 -16.93
N MET A 1063 -18.43 -22.06 -17.16
CA MET A 1063 -18.60 -23.51 -17.00
C MET A 1063 -17.74 -24.30 -18.00
N GLN A 1064 -17.67 -23.86 -19.25
CA GLN A 1064 -16.83 -24.49 -20.27
C GLN A 1064 -15.35 -24.34 -19.92
N ALA A 1065 -14.95 -23.16 -19.43
CA ALA A 1065 -13.59 -22.91 -18.95
C ALA A 1065 -13.23 -23.80 -17.74
N ALA A 1066 -14.17 -24.02 -16.80
CA ALA A 1066 -13.98 -24.93 -15.68
C ALA A 1066 -13.75 -26.38 -16.15
N LEU A 1067 -14.58 -26.87 -17.07
CA LEU A 1067 -14.46 -28.21 -17.65
C LEU A 1067 -13.14 -28.40 -18.38
N LEU A 1068 -12.68 -27.41 -19.15
CA LEU A 1068 -11.37 -27.41 -19.79
C LEU A 1068 -10.24 -27.56 -18.76
N MET A 1069 -10.29 -26.80 -17.65
CA MET A 1069 -9.29 -26.89 -16.59
C MET A 1069 -9.32 -28.25 -15.86
N ILE A 1070 -10.51 -28.83 -15.65
CA ILE A 1070 -10.65 -30.18 -15.09
C ILE A 1070 -10.05 -31.22 -16.04
N ALA A 1071 -10.26 -31.08 -17.35
CA ALA A 1071 -9.65 -31.96 -18.35
C ALA A 1071 -8.12 -31.85 -18.34
N ILE A 1072 -7.57 -30.62 -18.28
CA ILE A 1072 -6.13 -30.38 -18.14
C ILE A 1072 -5.59 -30.99 -16.83
N MET A 1073 -6.34 -30.86 -15.73
CA MET A 1073 -5.99 -31.47 -14.45
C MET A 1073 -5.91 -33.00 -14.55
N ALA A 1074 -6.94 -33.64 -15.12
CA ALA A 1074 -6.98 -35.09 -15.30
C ALA A 1074 -5.82 -35.55 -16.19
N LEU A 1075 -5.57 -34.86 -17.30
CA LEU A 1075 -4.47 -35.14 -18.21
C LEU A 1075 -3.11 -34.97 -17.53
N ALA A 1076 -2.90 -33.90 -16.78
CA ALA A 1076 -1.67 -33.68 -16.03
C ALA A 1076 -1.45 -34.74 -14.92
N TYR A 1077 -2.51 -35.20 -14.28
CA TYR A 1077 -2.46 -36.29 -13.31
C TYR A 1077 -2.02 -37.59 -13.99
N LEU A 1078 -2.58 -37.90 -15.17
CA LEU A 1078 -2.18 -39.05 -16.00
C LEU A 1078 -0.70 -38.96 -16.41
N PHE A 1079 -0.20 -37.79 -16.81
CA PHE A 1079 1.20 -37.57 -17.19
C PHE A 1079 2.17 -37.39 -16.00
N LYS A 1080 1.75 -37.70 -14.76
CA LYS A 1080 2.55 -37.56 -13.53
C LYS A 1080 3.08 -36.13 -13.30
N ARG A 1081 2.46 -35.11 -13.90
CA ARG A 1081 2.79 -33.69 -13.71
C ARG A 1081 1.96 -33.11 -12.56
N LYS A 1082 2.27 -33.53 -11.32
CA LYS A 1082 1.53 -33.13 -10.11
C LYS A 1082 1.32 -31.61 -9.98
N ALA A 1083 2.36 -30.82 -10.24
CA ALA A 1083 2.28 -29.37 -10.16
C ALA A 1083 1.26 -28.77 -11.15
N VAL A 1084 1.19 -29.30 -12.37
CA VAL A 1084 0.25 -28.85 -13.41
C VAL A 1084 -1.18 -29.29 -13.06
N ALA A 1085 -1.34 -30.51 -12.54
CA ALA A 1085 -2.63 -31.01 -12.09
C ALA A 1085 -3.18 -30.18 -10.92
N GLU A 1086 -2.37 -29.91 -9.90
CA GLU A 1086 -2.75 -29.04 -8.78
C GLU A 1086 -3.11 -27.64 -9.29
N SER A 1087 -2.33 -27.03 -10.18
CA SER A 1087 -2.63 -25.69 -10.69
C SER A 1087 -3.93 -25.63 -11.49
N ALA A 1088 -4.17 -26.63 -12.35
CA ALA A 1088 -5.38 -26.71 -13.15
C ALA A 1088 -6.61 -26.97 -12.27
N GLY A 1089 -6.48 -27.78 -11.21
CA GLY A 1089 -7.54 -27.99 -10.23
C GLY A 1089 -7.94 -26.71 -9.47
N TRP A 1090 -6.97 -25.94 -9.00
CA TRP A 1090 -7.25 -24.65 -8.37
C TRP A 1090 -7.86 -23.64 -9.35
N MET A 1091 -7.41 -23.62 -10.60
CA MET A 1091 -7.99 -22.77 -11.64
C MET A 1091 -9.44 -23.17 -11.96
N ALA A 1092 -9.73 -24.48 -12.03
CA ALA A 1092 -11.09 -24.96 -12.21
C ALA A 1092 -12.01 -24.52 -11.06
N SER A 1093 -11.51 -24.53 -9.82
CA SER A 1093 -12.28 -24.04 -8.65
C SER A 1093 -12.65 -22.56 -8.78
N VAL A 1094 -11.76 -21.73 -9.35
CA VAL A 1094 -12.07 -20.31 -9.61
C VAL A 1094 -13.23 -20.17 -10.59
N PHE A 1095 -13.21 -20.89 -11.71
CA PHE A 1095 -14.29 -20.84 -12.69
C PHE A 1095 -15.62 -21.41 -12.15
N LEU A 1096 -15.58 -22.48 -11.36
CA LEU A 1096 -16.78 -23.01 -10.69
C LEU A 1096 -17.38 -21.99 -9.71
N LEU A 1097 -16.55 -21.25 -8.97
CA LEU A 1097 -17.02 -20.15 -8.11
C LEU A 1097 -17.61 -19.00 -8.94
N MET A 1098 -17.05 -18.68 -10.10
CA MET A 1098 -17.61 -17.68 -11.00
C MET A 1098 -19.00 -18.09 -11.50
N VAL A 1099 -19.19 -19.35 -11.89
CA VAL A 1099 -20.51 -19.88 -12.31
C VAL A 1099 -21.55 -19.69 -11.20
N TRP A 1100 -21.16 -19.92 -9.94
CA TRP A 1100 -22.07 -19.80 -8.81
C TRP A 1100 -22.41 -18.34 -8.45
N LEU A 1101 -21.43 -17.43 -8.55
CA LEU A 1101 -21.52 -16.07 -8.03
C LEU A 1101 -21.92 -15.02 -9.09
N LEU A 1102 -21.57 -15.23 -10.37
CA LEU A 1102 -21.61 -14.21 -11.41
C LEU A 1102 -22.60 -14.60 -12.52
N HIS A 1103 -23.81 -14.06 -12.45
CA HIS A 1103 -24.91 -14.33 -13.39
C HIS A 1103 -25.01 -13.29 -14.52
N GLN A 1104 -25.96 -13.46 -15.45
CA GLN A 1104 -26.16 -12.59 -16.62
C GLN A 1104 -26.28 -11.10 -16.26
N ARG A 1105 -27.01 -10.75 -15.19
CA ARG A 1105 -27.13 -9.35 -14.69
C ARG A 1105 -25.77 -8.69 -14.47
N SER A 1106 -24.79 -9.42 -13.94
CA SER A 1106 -23.45 -8.88 -13.73
C SER A 1106 -22.71 -8.56 -15.04
N ILE A 1107 -23.05 -9.26 -16.12
CA ILE A 1107 -22.52 -9.00 -17.45
C ILE A 1107 -23.22 -7.76 -18.02
N ASP A 1108 -24.55 -7.69 -17.93
CA ASP A 1108 -25.33 -6.58 -18.49
C ASP A 1108 -25.00 -5.23 -17.81
N GLU A 1109 -24.77 -5.22 -16.50
CA GLU A 1109 -24.38 -4.01 -15.73
C GLU A 1109 -22.97 -3.51 -16.08
N VAL A 1110 -22.05 -4.43 -16.36
CA VAL A 1110 -20.63 -4.10 -16.65
C VAL A 1110 -20.43 -3.79 -18.13
N PHE A 1111 -21.03 -4.57 -19.01
CA PHE A 1111 -20.89 -4.53 -20.46
C PHE A 1111 -22.21 -4.09 -21.10
N ARG A 1112 -22.47 -2.77 -21.10
CA ARG A 1112 -23.73 -2.18 -21.62
C ARG A 1112 -23.95 -2.33 -23.13
N THR A 1113 -22.92 -2.65 -23.89
CA THR A 1113 -22.97 -2.79 -25.36
C THR A 1113 -22.33 -4.11 -25.78
N ASP A 1114 -21.03 -4.07 -26.14
CA ASP A 1114 -20.26 -5.23 -26.57
C ASP A 1114 -19.28 -5.66 -25.47
N ILE A 1115 -19.08 -6.98 -25.34
CA ILE A 1115 -18.09 -7.54 -24.41
C ILE A 1115 -16.70 -7.42 -25.04
N GLN A 1116 -16.11 -6.24 -24.89
CA GLN A 1116 -14.74 -5.97 -25.34
C GLN A 1116 -13.78 -5.96 -24.16
N VAL A 1117 -12.58 -6.51 -24.38
CA VAL A 1117 -11.54 -6.54 -23.37
C VAL A 1117 -10.86 -5.18 -23.31
N ASN A 1118 -10.79 -4.59 -22.10
CA ASN A 1118 -9.97 -3.41 -21.93
C ASN A 1118 -8.50 -3.82 -21.84
N LEU A 1119 -7.78 -3.67 -22.95
CA LEU A 1119 -6.38 -4.06 -23.10
C LEU A 1119 -5.43 -3.35 -22.13
N ALA A 1120 -5.80 -2.17 -21.61
CA ALA A 1120 -5.03 -1.51 -20.56
C ALA A 1120 -4.98 -2.34 -19.26
N TYR A 1121 -6.01 -3.15 -18.97
CA TYR A 1121 -6.00 -4.07 -17.84
C TYR A 1121 -5.31 -5.39 -18.17
N VAL A 1122 -5.43 -5.88 -19.42
CA VAL A 1122 -4.65 -7.04 -19.90
C VAL A 1122 -3.16 -6.79 -19.77
N LYS A 1123 -2.70 -5.56 -20.05
CA LYS A 1123 -1.32 -5.13 -19.80
C LYS A 1123 -0.89 -5.40 -18.37
N VAL A 1124 -1.67 -4.91 -17.40
CA VAL A 1124 -1.36 -5.06 -15.97
C VAL A 1124 -1.33 -6.54 -15.58
N LEU A 1125 -2.26 -7.34 -16.11
CA LEU A 1125 -2.29 -8.79 -15.93
C LEU A 1125 -1.01 -9.46 -16.44
N ILE A 1126 -0.59 -9.15 -17.67
CA ILE A 1126 0.62 -9.69 -18.30
C ILE A 1126 1.86 -9.34 -17.47
N ILE A 1127 1.99 -8.09 -17.03
CA ILE A 1127 3.12 -7.66 -16.20
C ILE A 1127 3.15 -8.45 -14.88
N GLY A 1128 2.02 -8.57 -14.20
CA GLY A 1128 1.92 -9.34 -12.97
C GLY A 1128 2.29 -10.81 -13.15
N LEU A 1129 1.78 -11.44 -14.23
CA LEU A 1129 2.12 -12.81 -14.60
C LEU A 1129 3.60 -12.97 -14.93
N ILE A 1130 4.19 -12.04 -15.69
CA ILE A 1130 5.61 -12.07 -16.03
C ILE A 1130 6.48 -12.00 -14.76
N ILE A 1131 6.16 -11.11 -13.81
CA ILE A 1131 6.92 -11.01 -12.54
C ILE A 1131 6.86 -12.36 -11.81
N VAL A 1132 5.66 -12.90 -11.60
CA VAL A 1132 5.45 -14.15 -10.86
C VAL A 1132 6.13 -15.34 -11.55
N VAL A 1133 5.94 -15.48 -12.86
CA VAL A 1133 6.50 -16.58 -13.67
C VAL A 1133 8.02 -16.46 -13.76
N SER A 1134 8.53 -15.25 -14.01
CA SER A 1134 9.97 -14.99 -14.08
C SER A 1134 10.65 -15.39 -12.77
N LEU A 1135 10.15 -14.94 -11.63
CA LEU A 1135 10.71 -15.31 -10.34
C LEU A 1135 10.56 -16.81 -10.06
N LYS A 1136 9.40 -17.41 -10.37
CA LYS A 1136 9.11 -18.81 -10.06
C LYS A 1136 10.04 -19.79 -10.78
N TYR A 1137 10.41 -19.49 -12.03
CA TYR A 1137 11.31 -20.34 -12.81
C TYR A 1137 12.76 -19.87 -12.77
N ASN A 1138 12.98 -18.59 -12.46
CA ASN A 1138 14.26 -17.93 -12.60
C ASN A 1138 14.42 -16.77 -11.60
N GLU A 1139 14.60 -17.14 -10.33
CA GLU A 1139 14.68 -16.22 -9.19
C GLU A 1139 15.76 -15.12 -9.32
N LYS A 1140 16.82 -15.37 -10.11
CA LYS A 1140 17.90 -14.41 -10.35
C LYS A 1140 17.74 -13.58 -11.64
N GLY A 1141 16.60 -13.70 -12.33
CA GLY A 1141 16.29 -13.02 -13.60
C GLY A 1141 16.95 -13.65 -14.84
N LEU A 1142 16.58 -13.20 -16.03
CA LEU A 1142 16.99 -13.78 -17.33
C LEU A 1142 18.52 -13.83 -17.49
N LEU A 1143 19.21 -12.75 -17.12
CA LEU A 1143 20.66 -12.64 -17.18
C LEU A 1143 21.20 -12.36 -15.76
N PRO A 1144 21.40 -13.40 -14.93
CA PRO A 1144 21.89 -13.22 -13.57
C PRO A 1144 23.31 -12.64 -13.56
N GLU A 1145 23.71 -12.05 -12.43
CA GLU A 1145 25.10 -11.63 -12.21
C GLU A 1145 26.05 -12.84 -12.31
N VAL A 1146 27.14 -12.65 -13.06
CA VAL A 1146 28.24 -13.63 -13.16
C VAL A 1146 29.24 -13.31 -12.05
N PRO A 1147 29.53 -14.25 -11.12
CA PRO A 1147 30.52 -14.02 -10.08
C PRO A 1147 31.88 -13.72 -10.71
N TYR A 1148 32.46 -12.55 -10.40
CA TYR A 1148 33.80 -12.20 -10.84
C TYR A 1148 34.82 -12.84 -9.90
N ARG A 1149 35.53 -13.87 -10.36
CA ARG A 1149 36.70 -14.38 -9.69
C ARG A 1149 37.92 -13.66 -10.26
N PRO A 1150 38.70 -12.89 -9.49
CA PRO A 1150 39.93 -12.32 -10.00
C PRO A 1150 40.84 -13.47 -10.47
N GLU A 1151 41.50 -13.28 -11.61
CA GLU A 1151 42.53 -14.20 -12.09
C GLU A 1151 43.58 -14.31 -10.98
N ARG A 1152 43.88 -15.55 -10.55
CA ARG A 1152 44.99 -15.77 -9.63
C ARG A 1152 46.25 -15.32 -10.38
N PRO A 1153 47.14 -14.53 -9.77
CA PRO A 1153 48.42 -14.26 -10.39
C PRO A 1153 49.11 -15.61 -10.65
N GLU A 1154 49.40 -15.89 -11.92
CA GLU A 1154 50.21 -17.03 -12.32
C GLU A 1154 51.62 -16.83 -11.72
N GLY A 1155 51.92 -17.53 -10.62
CA GLY A 1155 53.20 -17.38 -9.92
C GLY A 1155 53.18 -17.68 -8.41
N GLY A 1156 52.05 -18.12 -7.84
CA GLY A 1156 51.94 -18.42 -6.40
C GLY A 1156 51.98 -19.90 -6.00
N ASP A 1157 52.31 -20.81 -6.91
CA ASP A 1157 52.64 -22.21 -6.58
C ASP A 1157 54.17 -22.35 -6.57
N LEU A 1158 54.81 -21.82 -5.52
CA LEU A 1158 56.15 -22.16 -4.98
C LEU A 1158 56.60 -21.05 -4.00
N GLN A 1159 56.14 -21.13 -2.74
CA GLN A 1159 56.92 -20.84 -1.53
C GLN A 1159 56.18 -21.36 -0.29
#